data_AF-A0A945L2T7-F1
#
_entry.id   AF-A0A945L2T7-F1
#
_cell.length_a   1.000
_cell.length_b   1.000
_cell.length_c   1.000
_cell.angle_alpha   90.00
_cell.angle_beta   90.00
_cell.angle_gamma   90.00
#
_symmetry.space_group_name_H-M   'P 1'
#
loop_
_entity.id
_entity.type
_entity.pdbx_description
1 polymer ?
#
loop_
_entity_poly.entity_id
_entity_poly.type
_entity_poly.pdbx_seq_one_letter_code
_entity_poly.pdbx_strand_id
1 'polypeptide(L)'
;MMKPILIFLCSLLLVCPGFAKDKQPGDVKLTELLKKIDSQAMPDSYVGKNHQKWVDTRMAKLTEAQKDLHVRLWAAKRRMNPNKNVGQSFIKILHYVSRGEKLGRILTGDGYGQPQYSRHFVQLKGIKPGAKTRIHGRVTNVKGDPMEGVMVTAYDKELEMSASVFTGVDGKFELNGLRKTTHQVRMRQPGKLDERVDEVEPDSGPLAVTMEPAKGEKLQMQRTAASAMSLMKWDSLRDKENFKMMCTYCHQAGTVGFRTPEQLADWETMVRRMDGFGGLYKHTQKTIVKRLLDTYTRAAESRWPEYVPPPPPTGFAAKVKINEWDMGIPLKANVHDLEPGPPGTMYAVDMGQGAIVELDIETGQRTVYRMPPGARAPHSIEPDNDGNYWVTLCASGHMGKFDPKTTDITIWSSAEAPAKNGSYPHTLRVNPKDPEGLIWYTDAGRNSVFYIHPKTGFVKEYHLLEKNQAVAAGKGESRGLTPYGLDFAPDGSVWYSKLNANRIGRIDPKAPDGDIKEWNPPFRGPRRHHVDQDGIVWVPGFGSGVLGRFDPKTEKWTTYALPDYDNQIPYALNIDAKGIVWICGTGNDTIGRFDPKTERLIEIPMPTRVTFTREIEFDEEGNIWTCSSNGPTRHNERGRGSVIRIELPKGKPAANEGVKLERIILPHHQVAHVRQVPWHKSPHGELLKKIDTIPAPKGIPVNKTLDKHFKKRMASFTEKQRKRFQTLRQGMDLVDPDMENRGLSYLKILEYIHHNEK
;
A
#
# COMPACT_ATOMS: atom_id res chain seq x y z
N MET A 1 -5.36 25.10 16.36
CA MET A 1 -4.74 23.76 16.33
C MET A 1 -5.45 22.83 15.32
N MET A 2 -5.67 23.28 14.07
CA MET A 2 -6.09 22.44 12.94
C MET A 2 -5.36 22.96 11.71
N LYS A 3 -4.37 22.22 11.21
CA LYS A 3 -3.71 22.29 9.89
C LYS A 3 -2.45 21.40 9.93
N PRO A 4 -2.58 20.13 9.51
CA PRO A 4 -1.59 19.55 8.58
C PRO A 4 -2.18 18.76 7.39
N ILE A 5 -3.51 18.62 7.27
CA ILE A 5 -4.13 17.72 6.27
C ILE A 5 -4.15 18.31 4.85
N LEU A 6 -3.88 19.61 4.68
CA LEU A 6 -4.00 20.27 3.36
C LEU A 6 -2.82 20.03 2.40
N ILE A 7 -1.73 19.37 2.82
CA ILE A 7 -0.50 19.26 2.00
C ILE A 7 -0.48 18.00 1.12
N PHE A 8 -1.36 17.02 1.36
CA PHE A 8 -1.55 15.88 0.44
C PHE A 8 -2.22 16.28 -0.89
N LEU A 9 -2.96 17.40 -0.89
CA LEU A 9 -3.77 17.88 -2.02
C LEU A 9 -3.02 18.71 -3.08
N CYS A 10 -1.81 19.21 -2.78
CA CYS A 10 -1.19 20.28 -3.58
C CYS A 10 -0.52 19.85 -4.90
N SER A 11 -0.49 18.56 -5.26
CA SER A 11 0.01 18.12 -6.58
C SER A 11 -1.08 17.94 -7.64
N LEU A 12 -2.36 18.11 -7.30
CA LEU A 12 -3.51 17.95 -8.22
C LEU A 12 -4.37 19.23 -8.41
N LEU A 13 -4.03 20.34 -7.76
CA LEU A 13 -4.91 21.53 -7.65
C LEU A 13 -4.63 22.68 -8.63
N LEU A 14 -3.90 22.47 -9.74
CA LEU A 14 -3.66 23.52 -10.75
C LEU A 14 -4.72 23.59 -11.87
N VAL A 15 -5.93 23.04 -11.69
CA VAL A 15 -7.04 23.26 -12.64
C VAL A 15 -8.35 23.57 -11.89
N CYS A 16 -8.81 24.82 -12.07
CA CYS A 16 -10.13 25.43 -11.79
C CYS A 16 -10.48 25.93 -10.36
N PRO A 17 -10.97 27.21 -10.22
CA PRO A 17 -11.33 27.84 -8.95
C PRO A 17 -12.84 27.76 -8.62
N GLY A 18 -13.18 27.84 -7.32
CA GLY A 18 -14.48 28.31 -6.82
C GLY A 18 -15.30 27.33 -5.98
N PHE A 19 -15.38 27.54 -4.66
CA PHE A 19 -16.40 26.95 -3.80
C PHE A 19 -17.05 28.06 -2.95
N ALA A 20 -18.33 28.35 -3.21
CA ALA A 20 -19.23 29.00 -2.27
C ALA A 20 -20.10 27.92 -1.58
N LYS A 21 -20.42 28.15 -0.30
CA LYS A 21 -21.18 27.23 0.56
C LYS A 21 -22.69 27.44 0.37
N ASP A 22 -23.36 26.54 -0.35
CA ASP A 22 -24.82 26.39 -0.27
C ASP A 22 -25.20 25.07 0.43
N LYS A 23 -26.33 25.09 1.16
CA LYS A 23 -26.90 23.92 1.85
C LYS A 23 -27.39 22.90 0.82
N GLN A 24 -27.06 21.61 1.00
CA GLN A 24 -27.25 20.56 -0.01
C GLN A 24 -28.60 19.81 0.09
N PRO A 25 -29.11 19.23 -1.02
CA PRO A 25 -30.44 18.62 -1.13
C PRO A 25 -30.71 17.40 -0.22
N GLY A 26 -29.68 16.67 0.22
CA GLY A 26 -29.82 15.47 1.06
C GLY A 26 -30.43 15.72 2.44
N ASP A 27 -30.25 16.92 3.01
CA ASP A 27 -30.82 17.30 4.31
C ASP A 27 -32.36 17.47 4.23
N VAL A 28 -32.91 17.75 3.04
CA VAL A 28 -34.35 17.96 2.83
C VAL A 28 -35.11 16.63 2.83
N LYS A 29 -34.63 15.62 2.10
CA LYS A 29 -35.31 14.31 1.98
C LYS A 29 -35.31 13.49 3.27
N LEU A 30 -34.20 13.50 4.02
CA LEU A 30 -34.14 12.85 5.34
C LEU A 30 -35.09 13.52 6.33
N THR A 31 -35.20 14.85 6.27
CA THR A 31 -36.15 15.63 7.06
C THR A 31 -37.60 15.26 6.72
N GLU A 32 -37.93 15.11 5.44
CA GLU A 32 -39.26 14.69 4.98
C GLU A 32 -39.60 13.26 5.40
N LEU A 33 -38.67 12.32 5.29
CA LEU A 33 -38.88 10.95 5.74
C LEU A 33 -39.15 10.89 7.25
N LEU A 34 -38.34 11.58 8.06
CA LEU A 34 -38.54 11.61 9.50
C LEU A 34 -39.86 12.31 9.87
N LYS A 35 -40.24 13.38 9.16
CA LYS A 35 -41.57 14.00 9.31
C LYS A 35 -42.70 13.01 8.97
N LYS A 36 -42.54 12.21 7.91
CA LYS A 36 -43.51 11.18 7.51
C LYS A 36 -43.62 10.06 8.55
N ILE A 37 -42.50 9.58 9.09
CA ILE A 37 -42.50 8.57 10.15
C ILE A 37 -43.16 9.15 11.41
N ASP A 38 -42.86 10.41 11.75
CA ASP A 38 -43.45 11.07 12.91
C ASP A 38 -44.94 11.34 12.78
N SER A 39 -45.44 11.55 11.56
CA SER A 39 -46.87 11.76 11.29
C SER A 39 -47.69 10.47 11.33
N GLN A 40 -47.06 9.29 11.37
CA GLN A 40 -47.77 8.01 11.51
C GLN A 40 -48.38 7.88 12.92
N ALA A 41 -49.50 7.16 13.02
CA ALA A 41 -50.06 6.77 14.30
C ALA A 41 -49.08 5.85 15.07
N MET A 42 -49.20 5.81 16.39
CA MET A 42 -48.48 4.82 17.17
C MET A 42 -48.96 3.42 16.77
N PRO A 43 -48.07 2.41 16.69
CA PRO A 43 -48.49 1.06 16.31
C PRO A 43 -49.51 0.51 17.32
N ASP A 44 -50.61 -0.08 16.86
CA ASP A 44 -51.60 -0.73 17.73
C ASP A 44 -50.94 -1.79 18.62
N SER A 45 -49.93 -2.47 18.09
CA SER A 45 -49.11 -3.42 18.84
C SER A 45 -48.35 -2.82 20.04
N TYR A 46 -48.18 -1.49 20.10
CA TYR A 46 -47.48 -0.76 21.17
C TYR A 46 -48.45 -0.09 22.16
N VAL A 47 -49.61 0.38 21.71
CA VAL A 47 -50.56 1.13 22.56
C VAL A 47 -51.00 0.28 23.78
N GLY A 48 -50.83 0.83 24.98
CA GLY A 48 -51.18 0.14 26.24
C GLY A 48 -50.24 -1.00 26.66
N LYS A 49 -49.07 -1.16 26.01
CA LYS A 49 -48.06 -2.17 26.38
C LYS A 49 -46.92 -1.59 27.22
N ASN A 50 -46.19 -2.47 27.91
CA ASN A 50 -44.94 -2.10 28.59
C ASN A 50 -43.88 -1.74 27.54
N HIS A 51 -43.32 -0.53 27.66
CA HIS A 51 -42.36 0.04 26.70
C HIS A 51 -41.15 -0.87 26.46
N GLN A 52 -40.43 -1.23 27.53
CA GLN A 52 -39.17 -1.96 27.42
C GLN A 52 -39.39 -3.36 26.82
N LYS A 53 -40.42 -4.08 27.33
CA LYS A 53 -40.76 -5.42 26.83
C LYS A 53 -41.12 -5.42 25.34
N TRP A 54 -41.81 -4.38 24.88
CA TRP A 54 -42.16 -4.24 23.46
C TRP A 54 -40.93 -3.97 22.59
N VAL A 55 -40.05 -3.07 23.03
CA VAL A 55 -38.80 -2.74 22.33
C VAL A 55 -37.92 -3.98 22.21
N ASP A 56 -37.66 -4.69 23.31
CA ASP A 56 -36.79 -5.87 23.33
C ASP A 56 -37.30 -6.97 22.39
N THR A 57 -38.62 -7.23 22.42
CA THR A 57 -39.27 -8.23 21.55
C THR A 57 -39.12 -7.87 20.07
N ARG A 58 -39.15 -6.58 19.72
CA ARG A 58 -39.04 -6.12 18.34
C ARG A 58 -37.59 -6.14 17.87
N MET A 59 -36.67 -5.64 18.69
CA MET A 59 -35.24 -5.62 18.42
C MET A 59 -34.66 -7.03 18.24
N ALA A 60 -35.14 -8.02 19.00
CA ALA A 60 -34.73 -9.42 18.87
C ALA A 60 -35.09 -10.06 17.51
N LYS A 61 -36.07 -9.50 16.79
CA LYS A 61 -36.56 -10.02 15.49
C LYS A 61 -35.97 -9.28 14.28
N LEU A 62 -35.18 -8.23 14.51
CA LEU A 62 -34.53 -7.48 13.43
C LEU A 62 -33.27 -8.21 12.94
N THR A 63 -32.99 -8.12 11.64
CA THR A 63 -31.65 -8.40 11.10
C THR A 63 -30.66 -7.33 11.56
N GLU A 64 -29.35 -7.61 11.50
CA GLU A 64 -28.34 -6.59 11.85
C GLU A 64 -28.46 -5.32 10.99
N ALA A 65 -28.69 -5.46 9.69
CA ALA A 65 -28.96 -4.32 8.80
C ALA A 65 -30.19 -3.49 9.22
N GLN A 66 -31.23 -4.13 9.76
CA GLN A 66 -32.38 -3.43 10.31
C GLN A 66 -32.06 -2.74 11.64
N LYS A 67 -31.32 -3.38 12.54
CA LYS A 67 -30.89 -2.77 13.81
C LYS A 67 -30.05 -1.51 13.54
N ASP A 68 -29.11 -1.59 12.60
CA ASP A 68 -28.27 -0.46 12.19
C ASP A 68 -29.08 0.68 11.59
N LEU A 69 -30.05 0.36 10.74
CA LEU A 69 -30.96 1.35 10.17
C LEU A 69 -31.77 2.07 11.25
N HIS A 70 -32.27 1.33 12.23
CA HIS A 70 -33.00 1.90 13.37
C HIS A 70 -32.12 2.89 14.15
N VAL A 71 -30.87 2.52 14.44
CA VAL A 71 -29.89 3.40 15.12
C VAL A 71 -29.63 4.67 14.31
N ARG A 72 -29.45 4.57 12.99
CA ARG A 72 -29.18 5.73 12.11
C ARG A 72 -30.34 6.71 12.05
N LEU A 73 -31.57 6.23 11.86
CA LEU A 73 -32.76 7.08 11.83
C LEU A 73 -32.99 7.75 13.17
N TRP A 74 -32.74 7.03 14.27
CA TRP A 74 -32.84 7.60 15.61
C TRP A 74 -31.79 8.68 15.87
N ALA A 75 -30.53 8.44 15.49
CA ALA A 75 -29.46 9.44 15.60
C ALA A 75 -29.77 10.70 14.77
N ALA A 76 -30.27 10.53 13.54
CA ALA A 76 -30.70 11.65 12.70
C ALA A 76 -31.83 12.46 13.35
N LYS A 77 -32.84 11.78 13.92
CA LYS A 77 -33.94 12.42 14.63
C LYS A 77 -33.47 13.25 15.83
N ARG A 78 -32.51 12.72 16.60
CA ARG A 78 -31.90 13.42 17.74
C ARG A 78 -31.09 14.65 17.32
N ARG A 79 -30.39 14.59 16.18
CA ARG A 79 -29.70 15.76 15.61
C ARG A 79 -30.65 16.88 15.20
N MET A 80 -31.82 16.54 14.64
CA MET A 80 -32.81 17.53 14.23
C MET A 80 -33.54 18.19 15.40
N ASN A 81 -33.72 17.46 16.51
CA ASN A 81 -34.46 17.95 17.68
C ASN A 81 -33.66 17.69 18.97
N PRO A 82 -32.50 18.35 19.16
CA PRO A 82 -31.59 18.05 20.27
C PRO A 82 -32.21 18.30 21.66
N ASN A 83 -33.22 19.17 21.75
CA ASN A 83 -33.83 19.62 23.00
C ASN A 83 -35.26 19.09 23.25
N LYS A 84 -35.74 18.09 22.48
CA LYS A 84 -37.09 17.50 22.68
C LYS A 84 -37.01 16.04 23.09
N ASN A 85 -37.86 15.63 24.04
CA ASN A 85 -38.08 14.22 24.34
C ASN A 85 -38.89 13.59 23.19
N VAL A 86 -38.22 12.78 22.37
CA VAL A 86 -38.74 12.21 21.13
C VAL A 86 -39.05 10.71 21.26
N GLY A 87 -39.38 10.22 22.47
CA GLY A 87 -39.61 8.79 22.74
C GLY A 87 -40.66 8.12 21.85
N GLN A 88 -41.69 8.83 21.39
CA GLN A 88 -42.65 8.30 20.42
C GLN A 88 -42.03 8.08 19.04
N SER A 89 -41.15 8.98 18.60
CA SER A 89 -40.44 8.85 17.32
C SER A 89 -39.54 7.61 17.31
N PHE A 90 -38.93 7.25 18.45
CA PHE A 90 -38.15 6.02 18.58
C PHE A 90 -38.98 4.79 18.22
N ILE A 91 -40.19 4.69 18.78
CA ILE A 91 -41.11 3.58 18.53
C ILE A 91 -41.62 3.56 17.10
N LYS A 92 -41.92 4.72 16.51
CA LYS A 92 -42.35 4.82 15.10
C LYS A 92 -41.22 4.41 14.15
N ILE A 93 -39.99 4.82 14.43
CA ILE A 93 -38.80 4.41 13.67
C ILE A 93 -38.59 2.89 13.82
N LEU A 94 -38.64 2.34 15.02
CA LEU A 94 -38.48 0.90 15.27
C LEU A 94 -39.56 0.08 14.54
N HIS A 95 -40.80 0.55 14.59
CA HIS A 95 -41.91 -0.09 13.91
C HIS A 95 -41.75 -0.05 12.38
N TYR A 96 -41.41 1.11 11.83
CA TYR A 96 -41.15 1.33 10.40
C TYR A 96 -40.06 0.38 9.88
N VAL A 97 -38.94 0.29 10.60
CA VAL A 97 -37.82 -0.60 10.25
C VAL A 97 -38.22 -2.07 10.35
N SER A 98 -38.98 -2.45 11.37
CA SER A 98 -39.42 -3.85 11.57
C SER A 98 -40.36 -4.39 10.48
N ARG A 99 -40.98 -3.51 9.69
CA ARG A 99 -41.87 -3.88 8.59
C ARG A 99 -41.14 -4.10 7.26
N GLY A 100 -39.82 -3.87 7.22
CA GLY A 100 -39.01 -4.06 6.02
C GLY A 100 -39.41 -3.14 4.87
N GLU A 101 -40.04 -1.98 5.16
CA GLU A 101 -40.44 -1.02 4.12
C GLU A 101 -39.19 -0.55 3.36
N LYS A 102 -39.15 -0.83 2.04
CA LYS A 102 -37.97 -0.68 1.17
C LYS A 102 -37.39 0.73 1.28
N LEU A 103 -36.17 0.81 1.81
CA LEU A 103 -35.37 2.05 1.90
C LEU A 103 -34.28 2.18 0.82
N GLY A 104 -34.33 1.33 -0.21
CA GLY A 104 -33.43 1.38 -1.34
C GLY A 104 -33.64 2.64 -2.18
N ARG A 105 -33.10 3.78 -1.70
CA ARG A 105 -32.75 5.05 -2.40
C ARG A 105 -32.72 6.30 -1.48
N ILE A 106 -33.21 6.24 -0.23
CA ILE A 106 -33.31 7.46 0.63
C ILE A 106 -32.15 7.57 1.64
N LEU A 107 -31.41 6.48 1.89
CA LEU A 107 -30.31 6.43 2.86
C LEU A 107 -28.93 6.78 2.27
N THR A 108 -28.83 6.91 0.95
CA THR A 108 -27.56 7.12 0.26
C THR A 108 -26.98 8.52 0.44
N GLY A 109 -27.74 9.47 1.01
CA GLY A 109 -27.29 10.86 1.11
C GLY A 109 -27.05 11.42 -0.28
N ASP A 110 -28.05 12.09 -0.86
CA ASP A 110 -27.98 12.57 -2.25
C ASP A 110 -26.98 13.73 -2.40
N GLY A 111 -25.72 13.34 -2.53
CA GLY A 111 -24.77 13.74 -3.55
C GLY A 111 -24.02 12.52 -4.13
N TYR A 112 -23.98 11.38 -3.43
CA TYR A 112 -23.14 10.23 -3.78
C TYR A 112 -23.88 8.91 -3.53
N GLY A 113 -24.64 8.47 -4.53
CA GLY A 113 -25.41 7.22 -4.49
C GLY A 113 -26.53 7.15 -5.53
N GLN A 114 -26.71 8.21 -6.32
CA GLN A 114 -27.30 8.08 -7.65
C GLN A 114 -26.23 7.53 -8.59
N PRO A 115 -26.55 6.55 -9.47
CA PRO A 115 -25.67 6.23 -10.58
C PRO A 115 -25.44 7.51 -11.37
N GLN A 116 -24.24 8.06 -11.29
CA GLN A 116 -23.84 9.12 -12.21
C GLN A 116 -23.33 8.40 -13.43
N TYR A 117 -24.18 8.32 -14.47
CA TYR A 117 -23.80 7.76 -15.75
C TYR A 117 -22.52 8.46 -16.24
N SER A 118 -21.40 7.76 -16.24
CA SER A 118 -20.15 8.29 -16.76
C SER A 118 -20.24 8.36 -18.29
N ARG A 119 -20.79 9.45 -18.84
CA ARG A 119 -20.88 9.67 -20.29
C ARG A 119 -19.60 10.23 -20.90
N HIS A 120 -18.45 9.64 -20.60
CA HIS A 120 -17.18 10.02 -21.22
C HIS A 120 -16.31 8.80 -21.47
N PHE A 121 -16.66 8.03 -22.50
CA PHE A 121 -15.85 6.92 -22.99
C PHE A 121 -14.82 7.47 -23.97
N VAL A 122 -13.54 7.30 -23.65
CA VAL A 122 -12.47 7.42 -24.63
C VAL A 122 -12.02 6.00 -24.92
N GLN A 123 -12.22 5.56 -26.16
CA GLN A 123 -11.76 4.27 -26.62
C GLN A 123 -10.47 4.48 -27.39
N LEU A 124 -9.38 3.90 -26.91
CA LEU A 124 -8.15 3.81 -27.69
C LEU A 124 -8.33 2.63 -28.65
N LYS A 125 -8.18 2.90 -29.95
CA LYS A 125 -8.49 1.94 -31.03
C LYS A 125 -7.69 0.64 -30.84
N GLY A 126 -8.39 -0.47 -30.60
CA GLY A 126 -7.82 -1.80 -30.70
C GLY A 126 -7.87 -2.31 -32.13
N ILE A 127 -7.04 -3.30 -32.43
CA ILE A 127 -6.99 -3.95 -33.74
C ILE A 127 -7.29 -5.42 -33.51
N LYS A 128 -8.30 -5.95 -34.20
CA LYS A 128 -8.56 -7.39 -34.17
C LYS A 128 -7.29 -8.12 -34.62
N PRO A 129 -6.81 -9.13 -33.87
CA PRO A 129 -5.62 -9.85 -34.27
C PRO A 129 -5.79 -10.46 -35.66
N GLY A 130 -4.78 -10.24 -36.52
CA GLY A 130 -4.65 -11.00 -37.77
C GLY A 130 -4.10 -12.40 -37.50
N ALA A 131 -3.64 -13.08 -38.56
CA ALA A 131 -2.88 -14.31 -38.40
C ALA A 131 -1.66 -14.07 -37.48
N LYS A 132 -1.48 -14.95 -36.50
CA LYS A 132 -0.35 -14.96 -35.58
C LYS A 132 0.89 -15.48 -36.30
N THR A 133 2.00 -14.77 -36.17
CA THR A 133 3.28 -15.02 -36.85
C THR A 133 4.41 -15.15 -35.84
N ARG A 134 5.65 -15.39 -36.32
CA ARG A 134 6.85 -15.45 -35.46
C ARG A 134 7.98 -14.53 -35.92
N ILE A 135 8.77 -14.06 -34.95
CA ILE A 135 10.11 -13.49 -35.17
C ILE A 135 11.09 -14.40 -34.42
N HIS A 136 12.17 -14.81 -35.08
CA HIS A 136 13.16 -15.71 -34.51
C HIS A 136 14.57 -15.29 -34.94
N GLY A 137 15.59 -15.76 -34.23
CA GLY A 137 16.94 -15.37 -34.56
C GLY A 137 17.97 -15.85 -33.55
N ARG A 138 19.16 -15.26 -33.65
CA ARG A 138 20.30 -15.52 -32.77
C ARG A 138 20.99 -14.23 -32.37
N VAL A 139 21.41 -14.16 -31.11
CA VAL A 139 22.23 -13.07 -30.56
C VAL A 139 23.61 -13.60 -30.19
N THR A 140 24.64 -12.87 -30.62
CA THR A 140 26.05 -13.17 -30.35
C THR A 140 26.77 -11.97 -29.75
N ASN A 141 27.90 -12.23 -29.10
CA ASN A 141 28.83 -11.17 -28.69
C ASN A 141 29.75 -10.78 -29.88
N VAL A 142 30.59 -9.75 -29.70
CA VAL A 142 31.57 -9.30 -30.71
C VAL A 142 32.61 -10.34 -31.13
N LYS A 143 32.76 -11.44 -30.38
CA LYS A 143 33.63 -12.59 -30.72
C LYS A 143 32.88 -13.68 -31.51
N GLY A 144 31.57 -13.55 -31.70
CA GLY A 144 30.71 -14.54 -32.33
C GLY A 144 30.18 -15.62 -31.38
N ASP A 145 30.47 -15.55 -30.08
CA ASP A 145 29.94 -16.52 -29.13
C ASP A 145 28.44 -16.26 -28.87
N PRO A 146 27.62 -17.31 -28.70
CA PRO A 146 26.21 -17.16 -28.35
C PRO A 146 26.03 -16.47 -27.00
N MET A 147 24.96 -15.66 -26.88
CA MET A 147 24.62 -14.96 -25.64
C MET A 147 23.30 -15.48 -25.06
N GLU A 148 23.37 -16.10 -23.87
CA GLU A 148 22.20 -16.54 -23.09
C GLU A 148 21.56 -15.37 -22.33
N GLY A 149 20.23 -15.42 -22.16
CA GLY A 149 19.50 -14.51 -21.28
C GLY A 149 19.40 -13.07 -21.80
N VAL A 150 19.67 -12.85 -23.09
CA VAL A 150 19.37 -11.59 -23.77
C VAL A 150 17.87 -11.48 -23.90
N MET A 151 17.29 -10.41 -23.35
CA MET A 151 15.88 -10.14 -23.56
C MET A 151 15.66 -9.60 -24.97
N VAL A 152 14.80 -10.26 -25.73
CA VAL A 152 14.36 -9.83 -27.06
C VAL A 152 12.92 -9.38 -26.97
N THR A 153 12.69 -8.10 -27.23
CA THR A 153 11.37 -7.45 -27.17
C THR A 153 10.94 -7.04 -28.58
N ALA A 154 9.82 -7.57 -29.08
CA ALA A 154 9.14 -7.03 -30.25
C ALA A 154 8.04 -6.06 -29.80
N TYR A 155 8.04 -4.84 -30.33
CA TYR A 155 7.07 -3.80 -30.03
C TYR A 155 6.19 -3.51 -31.26
N ASP A 156 4.89 -3.66 -31.07
CA ASP A 156 3.83 -3.25 -31.99
C ASP A 156 3.44 -1.81 -31.67
N LYS A 157 3.83 -0.90 -32.57
CA LYS A 157 3.59 0.55 -32.38
C LYS A 157 2.12 0.92 -32.50
N GLU A 158 1.34 0.23 -33.32
CA GLU A 158 -0.08 0.56 -33.51
C GLU A 158 -0.92 0.12 -32.32
N LEU A 159 -0.59 -1.04 -31.73
CA LEU A 159 -1.26 -1.53 -30.52
C LEU A 159 -0.64 -1.01 -29.22
N GLU A 160 0.49 -0.29 -29.28
CA GLU A 160 1.26 0.13 -28.11
C GLU A 160 1.47 -1.05 -27.13
N MET A 161 1.94 -2.17 -27.68
CA MET A 161 2.11 -3.44 -26.98
C MET A 161 3.48 -4.02 -27.31
N SER A 162 4.10 -4.66 -26.34
CA SER A 162 5.32 -5.46 -26.55
C SER A 162 5.16 -6.90 -26.09
N ALA A 163 5.86 -7.80 -26.77
CA ALA A 163 6.09 -9.17 -26.33
C ALA A 163 7.61 -9.40 -26.19
N SER A 164 8.02 -10.03 -25.10
CA SER A 164 9.42 -10.29 -24.79
C SER A 164 9.66 -11.76 -24.41
N VAL A 165 10.80 -12.28 -24.85
CA VAL A 165 11.37 -13.58 -24.45
C VAL A 165 12.86 -13.42 -24.18
N PHE A 166 13.52 -14.46 -23.70
CA PHE A 166 14.97 -14.47 -23.55
C PHE A 166 15.64 -15.45 -24.52
N THR A 167 16.89 -15.18 -24.88
CA THR A 167 17.71 -16.13 -25.62
C THR A 167 18.09 -17.33 -24.75
N GLY A 168 18.14 -18.52 -25.35
CA GLY A 168 18.66 -19.72 -24.72
C GLY A 168 20.20 -19.76 -24.67
N VAL A 169 20.74 -20.84 -24.08
CA VAL A 169 22.20 -21.10 -23.98
C VAL A 169 22.95 -21.03 -25.33
N ASP A 170 22.26 -21.32 -26.43
CA ASP A 170 22.81 -21.29 -27.78
C ASP A 170 22.64 -19.92 -28.47
N GLY A 171 22.16 -18.92 -27.74
CA GLY A 171 21.91 -17.56 -28.20
C GLY A 171 20.65 -17.41 -29.05
N LYS A 172 19.87 -18.48 -29.26
CA LYS A 172 18.67 -18.42 -30.09
C LYS A 172 17.46 -17.93 -29.30
N PHE A 173 16.54 -17.29 -30.00
CA PHE A 173 15.24 -16.88 -29.47
C PHE A 173 14.13 -17.11 -30.49
N GLU A 174 12.90 -17.22 -30.01
CA GLU A 174 11.70 -17.29 -30.82
C GLU A 174 10.54 -16.56 -30.12
N LEU A 175 10.03 -15.52 -30.76
CA LEU A 175 8.84 -14.77 -30.38
C LEU A 175 7.67 -15.26 -31.23
N ASN A 176 6.77 -16.02 -30.61
CA ASN A 176 5.57 -16.54 -31.26
C ASN A 176 4.32 -15.73 -30.91
N GLY A 177 3.35 -15.78 -31.80
CA GLY A 177 2.03 -15.21 -31.56
C GLY A 177 1.96 -13.71 -31.84
N LEU A 178 2.84 -13.19 -32.68
CA LEU A 178 2.90 -11.78 -33.04
C LEU A 178 1.86 -11.45 -34.11
N ARG A 179 1.40 -10.21 -34.17
CA ARG A 179 0.50 -9.76 -35.26
C ARG A 179 1.30 -9.70 -36.56
N LYS A 180 0.68 -9.91 -37.73
CA LYS A 180 1.34 -9.66 -39.01
C LYS A 180 1.41 -8.15 -39.31
N THR A 181 2.45 -7.50 -38.80
CA THR A 181 2.78 -6.07 -38.95
C THR A 181 4.28 -5.88 -38.77
N THR A 182 4.83 -4.72 -39.12
CA THR A 182 6.21 -4.37 -38.75
C THR A 182 6.36 -4.20 -37.25
N HIS A 183 7.43 -4.76 -36.69
CA HIS A 183 7.79 -4.59 -35.28
C HIS A 183 9.12 -3.85 -35.14
N GLN A 184 9.24 -3.03 -34.10
CA GLN A 184 10.55 -2.65 -33.59
C GLN A 184 11.04 -3.75 -32.65
N VAL A 185 12.17 -4.37 -32.97
CA VAL A 185 12.78 -5.43 -32.15
C VAL A 185 13.99 -4.89 -31.41
N ARG A 186 14.03 -5.07 -30.08
CA ARG A 186 15.12 -4.63 -29.21
C ARG A 186 15.76 -5.83 -28.50
N MET A 187 17.08 -5.86 -28.48
CA MET A 187 17.89 -6.81 -27.71
C MET A 187 18.49 -6.07 -26.53
N ARG A 188 18.28 -6.58 -25.32
CA ARG A 188 18.77 -5.98 -24.08
C ARG A 188 19.38 -7.02 -23.16
N GLN A 189 20.58 -6.72 -22.68
CA GLN A 189 21.21 -7.42 -21.57
C GLN A 189 22.05 -6.40 -20.79
N PRO A 190 21.86 -6.25 -19.46
CA PRO A 190 22.69 -5.36 -18.65
C PRO A 190 24.19 -5.61 -18.86
N GLY A 191 24.96 -4.54 -19.04
CA GLY A 191 26.38 -4.60 -19.42
C GLY A 191 26.66 -4.55 -20.92
N LYS A 192 25.61 -4.57 -21.76
CA LYS A 192 25.70 -4.47 -23.22
C LYS A 192 24.96 -3.23 -23.71
N LEU A 193 25.32 -2.72 -24.88
CA LEU A 193 24.50 -1.72 -25.56
C LEU A 193 23.21 -2.38 -26.03
N ASP A 194 22.10 -1.67 -25.87
CA ASP A 194 20.83 -2.12 -26.44
C ASP A 194 20.94 -2.04 -27.96
N GLU A 195 20.67 -3.15 -28.64
CA GLU A 195 20.58 -3.19 -30.10
C GLU A 195 19.12 -3.10 -30.54
N ARG A 196 18.88 -2.45 -31.68
CA ARG A 196 17.53 -2.28 -32.24
C ARG A 196 17.52 -2.59 -33.73
N VAL A 197 16.48 -3.30 -34.15
CA VAL A 197 16.17 -3.55 -35.55
C VAL A 197 14.74 -3.04 -35.77
N ASP A 198 14.61 -2.01 -36.59
CA ASP A 198 13.33 -1.44 -36.94
C ASP A 198 12.70 -2.18 -38.13
N GLU A 199 11.39 -2.02 -38.31
CA GLU A 199 10.64 -2.52 -39.47
C GLU A 199 10.76 -4.04 -39.70
N VAL A 200 10.85 -4.83 -38.62
CA VAL A 200 10.93 -6.29 -38.73
C VAL A 200 9.56 -6.86 -39.03
N GLU A 201 9.39 -7.40 -40.23
CA GLU A 201 8.24 -8.21 -40.60
C GLU A 201 8.38 -9.63 -40.04
N PRO A 202 7.39 -10.15 -39.31
CA PRO A 202 7.35 -11.54 -38.92
C PRO A 202 7.43 -12.49 -40.11
N ASP A 203 8.01 -13.67 -39.89
CA ASP A 203 8.26 -14.71 -40.90
C ASP A 203 9.18 -14.30 -42.07
N SER A 204 9.84 -13.14 -42.00
CA SER A 204 10.76 -12.65 -43.05
C SER A 204 12.15 -13.32 -43.07
N GLY A 205 12.48 -14.12 -42.04
CA GLY A 205 13.77 -14.81 -41.91
C GLY A 205 14.34 -14.70 -40.49
N PRO A 206 15.48 -15.37 -40.21
CA PRO A 206 16.12 -15.28 -38.91
C PRO A 206 16.87 -13.95 -38.74
N LEU A 207 16.69 -13.30 -37.59
CA LEU A 207 17.54 -12.17 -37.19
C LEU A 207 18.90 -12.67 -36.69
N ALA A 208 19.98 -12.01 -37.09
CA ALA A 208 21.31 -12.22 -36.54
C ALA A 208 21.84 -10.88 -36.01
N VAL A 209 22.02 -10.78 -34.68
CA VAL A 209 22.43 -9.53 -34.04
C VAL A 209 23.61 -9.74 -33.12
N THR A 210 24.60 -8.86 -33.25
CA THR A 210 25.79 -8.84 -32.42
C THR A 210 25.68 -7.70 -31.41
N MET A 211 25.81 -8.01 -30.12
CA MET A 211 25.75 -6.99 -29.06
C MET A 211 27.14 -6.56 -28.61
N GLU A 212 27.34 -5.24 -28.53
CA GLU A 212 28.57 -4.64 -28.03
C GLU A 212 28.56 -4.46 -26.50
N PRO A 213 29.72 -4.54 -25.82
CA PRO A 213 29.82 -4.16 -24.41
C PRO A 213 29.51 -2.68 -24.19
N ALA A 214 28.70 -2.38 -23.17
CA ALA A 214 28.54 -1.01 -22.68
C ALA A 214 29.75 -0.62 -21.82
N LYS A 215 30.24 0.62 -21.97
CA LYS A 215 31.37 1.17 -21.20
C LYS A 215 31.09 2.60 -20.76
N GLY A 216 31.80 3.07 -19.73
CA GLY A 216 31.73 4.46 -19.27
C GLY A 216 30.30 4.91 -18.94
N GLU A 217 29.92 6.10 -19.41
CA GLU A 217 28.58 6.65 -19.18
C GLU A 217 27.46 5.72 -19.66
N LYS A 218 27.62 5.08 -20.83
CA LYS A 218 26.60 4.16 -21.37
C LYS A 218 26.34 2.97 -20.45
N LEU A 219 27.35 2.51 -19.71
CA LEU A 219 27.22 1.46 -18.69
C LEU A 219 26.59 2.01 -17.41
N GLN A 220 27.04 3.17 -16.94
CA GLN A 220 26.50 3.81 -15.72
C GLN A 220 25.01 4.15 -15.85
N MET A 221 24.54 4.51 -17.05
CA MET A 221 23.14 4.80 -17.34
C MET A 221 22.22 3.57 -17.29
N GLN A 222 22.78 2.36 -17.16
CA GLN A 222 22.00 1.12 -17.01
C GLN A 222 21.70 0.76 -15.55
N ARG A 223 22.27 1.51 -14.58
CA ARG A 223 22.02 1.26 -13.16
C ARG A 223 20.53 1.22 -12.86
N THR A 224 20.12 0.18 -12.14
CA THR A 224 18.81 0.16 -11.48
C THR A 224 18.73 1.29 -10.47
N ALA A 225 17.49 1.64 -10.08
CA ALA A 225 17.29 2.67 -9.09
C ALA A 225 17.90 2.30 -7.73
N ALA A 226 17.77 1.04 -7.29
CA ALA A 226 18.42 0.57 -6.07
C ALA A 226 19.95 0.66 -6.15
N SER A 227 20.56 0.28 -7.28
CA SER A 227 22.00 0.42 -7.51
C SER A 227 22.46 1.88 -7.44
N ALA A 228 21.74 2.81 -8.07
CA ALA A 228 22.07 4.22 -7.98
C ALA A 228 21.88 4.77 -6.54
N MET A 229 20.82 4.35 -5.84
CA MET A 229 20.56 4.75 -4.45
C MET A 229 21.66 4.28 -3.49
N SER A 230 22.25 3.11 -3.76
CA SER A 230 23.38 2.55 -2.99
C SER A 230 24.59 3.49 -2.91
N LEU A 231 24.73 4.42 -3.86
CA LEU A 231 25.86 5.35 -3.93
C LEU A 231 25.74 6.47 -2.88
N MET A 232 24.54 6.71 -2.35
CA MET A 232 24.35 7.71 -1.29
C MET A 232 24.95 7.25 0.03
N LYS A 233 25.68 8.17 0.68
CA LYS A 233 26.26 7.94 2.01
C LYS A 233 25.25 8.29 3.11
N TRP A 234 25.16 7.40 4.10
CA TRP A 234 24.21 7.51 5.21
C TRP A 234 24.94 7.47 6.55
N ASP A 235 24.49 8.28 7.51
CA ASP A 235 25.07 8.31 8.86
C ASP A 235 24.71 7.02 9.64
N SER A 236 23.55 6.44 9.33
CA SER A 236 23.09 5.17 9.87
C SER A 236 22.17 4.44 8.89
N LEU A 237 22.08 3.11 9.03
CA LEU A 237 21.10 2.31 8.29
C LEU A 237 19.67 2.81 8.53
N ARG A 238 19.38 3.28 9.76
CA ARG A 238 18.06 3.80 10.11
C ARG A 238 17.69 5.07 9.33
N ASP A 239 18.64 5.95 9.08
CA ASP A 239 18.40 7.15 8.25
C ASP A 239 18.14 6.78 6.80
N LYS A 240 18.84 5.76 6.29
CA LYS A 240 18.61 5.20 4.95
C LYS A 240 17.22 4.59 4.84
N GLU A 241 16.81 3.77 5.80
CA GLU A 241 15.48 3.17 5.84
C GLU A 241 14.39 4.24 5.93
N ASN A 242 14.55 5.25 6.80
CA ASN A 242 13.65 6.40 6.87
C ASN A 242 13.54 7.13 5.54
N PHE A 243 14.65 7.38 4.84
CA PHE A 243 14.61 7.99 3.51
C PHE A 243 13.89 7.11 2.48
N LYS A 244 14.19 5.80 2.44
CA LYS A 244 13.49 4.84 1.56
C LYS A 244 11.99 4.92 1.81
N MET A 245 11.58 4.83 3.08
CA MET A 245 10.16 4.90 3.43
C MET A 245 9.52 6.21 2.98
N MET A 246 10.14 7.37 3.23
CA MET A 246 9.48 8.67 3.03
C MET A 246 9.62 9.24 1.62
N CYS A 247 10.70 8.92 0.90
CA CYS A 247 10.99 9.50 -0.40
C CYS A 247 10.70 8.58 -1.58
N THR A 248 10.39 7.30 -1.34
CA THR A 248 10.08 6.33 -2.43
C THR A 248 8.64 5.83 -2.43
N TYR A 249 7.72 6.53 -1.75
CA TYR A 249 6.28 6.24 -1.77
C TYR A 249 5.69 6.16 -3.18
N CYS A 250 6.09 7.10 -4.04
CA CYS A 250 5.50 7.32 -5.36
C CYS A 250 6.40 6.86 -6.53
N HIS A 251 7.71 6.89 -6.35
CA HIS A 251 8.68 6.55 -7.39
C HIS A 251 9.98 6.03 -6.78
N GLN A 252 10.78 5.29 -7.55
CA GLN A 252 12.11 4.87 -7.10
C GLN A 252 13.05 6.08 -6.93
N ALA A 253 14.01 6.00 -6.00
CA ALA A 253 15.10 6.97 -5.86
C ALA A 253 16.31 6.54 -6.70
N GLY A 254 17.03 7.49 -7.30
CA GLY A 254 18.24 7.20 -8.10
C GLY A 254 18.01 6.98 -9.60
N THR A 255 16.75 7.03 -10.07
CA THR A 255 16.43 7.01 -11.50
C THR A 255 17.09 8.18 -12.24
N VAL A 256 17.26 8.07 -13.56
CA VAL A 256 17.83 9.17 -14.38
C VAL A 256 17.02 10.47 -14.17
N GLY A 257 15.69 10.38 -14.20
CA GLY A 257 14.80 11.52 -13.98
C GLY A 257 14.85 12.09 -12.56
N PHE A 258 15.22 11.28 -11.56
CA PHE A 258 15.44 11.71 -10.19
C PHE A 258 16.76 12.48 -10.04
N ARG A 259 17.80 12.08 -10.78
CA ARG A 259 19.16 12.66 -10.72
C ARG A 259 19.36 13.91 -11.58
N THR A 260 18.36 14.30 -12.36
CA THR A 260 18.44 15.48 -13.26
C THR A 260 18.63 16.84 -12.56
N PRO A 261 18.16 17.08 -11.32
CA PRO A 261 18.45 18.34 -10.63
C PRO A 261 19.95 18.46 -10.36
N GLU A 262 20.57 19.53 -10.86
CA GLU A 262 22.00 19.74 -10.70
C GLU A 262 22.32 20.85 -9.69
N GLN A 263 21.36 21.74 -9.41
CA GLN A 263 21.58 22.91 -8.58
C GLN A 263 20.98 22.75 -7.18
N LEU A 264 21.58 23.45 -6.21
CA LEU A 264 21.13 23.48 -4.83
C LEU A 264 19.64 23.87 -4.72
N ALA A 265 19.23 24.94 -5.39
CA ALA A 265 17.87 25.44 -5.35
C ALA A 265 16.83 24.45 -5.90
N ASP A 266 17.21 23.66 -6.92
CA ASP A 266 16.33 22.64 -7.51
C ASP A 266 16.12 21.49 -6.51
N TRP A 267 17.21 21.02 -5.88
CA TRP A 267 17.14 20.00 -4.84
C TRP A 267 16.37 20.47 -3.61
N GLU A 268 16.58 21.70 -3.14
CA GLU A 268 15.80 22.27 -2.03
C GLU A 268 14.32 22.32 -2.36
N THR A 269 13.95 22.73 -3.58
CA THR A 269 12.56 22.77 -4.04
C THR A 269 11.95 21.37 -4.08
N MET A 270 12.67 20.40 -4.65
CA MET A 270 12.22 19.02 -4.75
C MET A 270 12.11 18.35 -3.39
N VAL A 271 13.14 18.44 -2.55
CA VAL A 271 13.13 17.88 -1.19
C VAL A 271 12.04 18.53 -0.35
N ARG A 272 11.83 19.86 -0.43
CA ARG A 272 10.72 20.51 0.30
C ARG A 272 9.36 19.98 -0.15
N ARG A 273 9.19 19.67 -1.44
CA ARG A 273 7.96 19.04 -1.95
C ARG A 273 7.81 17.60 -1.45
N MET A 274 8.88 16.80 -1.48
CA MET A 274 8.88 15.40 -1.04
C MET A 274 8.76 15.26 0.48
N ASP A 275 9.43 16.10 1.26
CA ASP A 275 9.37 16.12 2.72
C ASP A 275 8.20 16.96 3.25
N GLY A 276 7.43 17.62 2.38
CA GLY A 276 6.18 18.30 2.75
C GLY A 276 5.17 17.37 3.43
N PHE A 277 5.34 16.05 3.29
CA PHE A 277 4.58 15.02 4.01
C PHE A 277 5.06 14.78 5.46
N GLY A 278 6.16 15.41 5.89
CA GLY A 278 6.60 15.49 7.29
C GLY A 278 7.26 14.23 7.85
N GLY A 279 7.95 13.46 6.99
CA GLY A 279 8.44 12.12 7.31
C GLY A 279 9.93 11.99 7.60
N LEU A 280 10.78 12.85 7.02
CA LEU A 280 12.22 12.74 7.23
C LEU A 280 12.61 13.18 8.64
N TYR A 281 13.65 12.55 9.18
CA TYR A 281 14.21 13.00 10.44
C TYR A 281 14.82 14.40 10.32
N LYS A 282 14.69 15.21 11.38
CA LYS A 282 15.16 16.60 11.38
C LYS A 282 16.64 16.74 11.08
N HIS A 283 17.49 15.80 11.50
CA HIS A 283 18.91 15.82 11.16
C HIS A 283 19.15 15.42 9.70
N THR A 284 18.38 14.45 9.18
CA THR A 284 18.39 14.07 7.77
C THR A 284 17.95 15.21 6.87
N GLN A 285 16.90 15.95 7.22
CA GLN A 285 16.43 17.15 6.48
C GLN A 285 17.55 18.19 6.29
N LYS A 286 18.40 18.39 7.30
CA LYS A 286 19.52 19.35 7.24
C LYS A 286 20.65 18.94 6.30
N THR A 287 20.74 17.65 5.99
CA THR A 287 21.91 17.05 5.33
C THR A 287 21.57 16.40 3.99
N ILE A 288 20.29 16.12 3.71
CA ILE A 288 19.86 15.35 2.54
C ILE A 288 20.18 16.06 1.22
N VAL A 289 19.97 17.37 1.12
CA VAL A 289 20.27 18.12 -0.11
C VAL A 289 21.76 18.05 -0.44
N LYS A 290 22.63 18.24 0.56
CA LYS A 290 24.07 18.08 0.38
C LYS A 290 24.44 16.67 -0.08
N ARG A 291 23.87 15.63 0.54
CA ARG A 291 24.09 14.23 0.14
C ARG A 291 23.68 13.99 -1.32
N LEU A 292 22.55 14.54 -1.75
CA LEU A 292 22.05 14.40 -3.12
C LEU A 292 23.01 15.08 -4.11
N LEU A 293 23.47 16.30 -3.81
CA LEU A 293 24.46 17.00 -4.64
C LEU A 293 25.81 16.26 -4.71
N ASP A 294 26.32 15.81 -3.57
CA ASP A 294 27.58 15.07 -3.46
C ASP A 294 27.55 13.74 -4.24
N THR A 295 26.35 13.18 -4.46
CA THR A 295 26.14 11.88 -5.11
C THR A 295 25.76 12.00 -6.58
N TYR A 296 24.84 12.92 -6.94
CA TYR A 296 24.12 12.88 -8.22
C TYR A 296 24.40 14.04 -9.18
N THR A 297 25.21 15.04 -8.80
CA THR A 297 25.67 16.04 -9.78
C THR A 297 26.52 15.38 -10.87
N ARG A 298 26.54 15.90 -12.10
CA ARG A 298 27.39 15.37 -13.19
C ARG A 298 28.86 15.24 -12.81
N ALA A 299 29.37 16.22 -12.06
CA ALA A 299 30.71 16.16 -11.50
C ALA A 299 30.90 15.03 -10.48
N ALA A 300 29.86 14.61 -9.76
CA ALA A 300 29.89 13.46 -8.87
C ALA A 300 29.74 12.11 -9.60
N GLU A 301 28.96 12.06 -10.68
CA GLU A 301 28.77 10.84 -11.47
C GLU A 301 30.09 10.30 -12.03
N SER A 302 31.02 11.19 -12.39
CA SER A 302 32.37 10.80 -12.85
C SER A 302 33.23 10.10 -11.79
N ARG A 303 32.85 10.18 -10.50
CA ARG A 303 33.54 9.53 -9.38
C ARG A 303 32.84 8.25 -8.92
N TRP A 304 31.75 7.83 -9.57
CA TRP A 304 31.09 6.60 -9.20
C TRP A 304 31.98 5.39 -9.46
N PRO A 305 31.87 4.34 -8.62
CA PRO A 305 32.47 3.07 -8.95
C PRO A 305 31.90 2.57 -10.29
N GLU A 306 32.64 1.70 -10.98
CA GLU A 306 32.11 1.04 -12.16
C GLU A 306 30.84 0.26 -11.81
N TYR A 307 29.82 0.35 -12.67
CA TYR A 307 28.60 -0.41 -12.45
C TYR A 307 28.85 -1.88 -12.79
N VAL A 308 28.53 -2.77 -11.85
CA VAL A 308 28.52 -4.21 -12.06
C VAL A 308 27.07 -4.63 -12.34
N PRO A 309 26.74 -4.99 -13.60
CA PRO A 309 25.40 -5.43 -13.94
C PRO A 309 25.07 -6.78 -13.28
N PRO A 310 23.79 -7.06 -12.98
CA PRO A 310 23.37 -8.38 -12.53
C PRO A 310 23.64 -9.44 -13.62
N PRO A 311 23.84 -10.71 -13.25
CA PRO A 311 23.97 -11.78 -14.23
C PRO A 311 22.69 -11.89 -15.08
N PRO A 312 22.80 -12.35 -16.34
CA PRO A 312 21.63 -12.58 -17.19
C PRO A 312 20.72 -13.67 -16.56
N PRO A 313 19.40 -13.60 -16.80
CA PRO A 313 18.49 -14.64 -16.35
C PRO A 313 18.82 -15.97 -17.03
N THR A 314 18.67 -17.06 -16.28
CA THR A 314 18.87 -18.43 -16.73
C THR A 314 17.69 -19.31 -16.29
N GLY A 315 17.66 -20.57 -16.73
CA GLY A 315 16.69 -21.55 -16.22
C GLY A 315 15.22 -21.16 -16.47
N PHE A 316 14.40 -21.23 -15.44
CA PHE A 316 12.99 -20.86 -15.40
C PHE A 316 12.77 -19.39 -15.77
N ALA A 317 13.59 -18.47 -15.24
CA ALA A 317 13.46 -17.04 -15.55
C ALA A 317 13.71 -16.75 -17.04
N ALA A 318 14.65 -17.44 -17.68
CA ALA A 318 14.93 -17.29 -19.11
C ALA A 318 13.84 -17.92 -20.02
N LYS A 319 12.87 -18.65 -19.47
CA LYS A 319 11.81 -19.33 -20.23
C LYS A 319 10.44 -18.65 -20.13
N VAL A 320 10.32 -17.56 -19.38
CA VAL A 320 9.06 -16.81 -19.30
C VAL A 320 8.84 -16.00 -20.58
N LYS A 321 7.58 -15.73 -20.90
CA LYS A 321 7.20 -14.74 -21.92
C LYS A 321 6.53 -13.56 -21.22
N ILE A 322 6.93 -12.34 -21.56
CA ILE A 322 6.40 -11.12 -20.95
C ILE A 322 5.67 -10.31 -22.01
N ASN A 323 4.39 -10.04 -21.80
CA ASN A 323 3.64 -9.08 -22.60
C ASN A 323 3.39 -7.82 -21.79
N GLU A 324 3.50 -6.66 -22.41
CA GLU A 324 3.28 -5.37 -21.77
C GLU A 324 2.42 -4.51 -22.68
N TRP A 325 1.32 -4.00 -22.13
CA TRP A 325 0.42 -3.07 -22.79
C TRP A 325 0.65 -1.71 -22.16
N ASP A 326 1.07 -0.75 -22.98
CA ASP A 326 1.06 0.64 -22.54
C ASP A 326 -0.38 1.07 -22.28
N MET A 327 -0.58 1.82 -21.21
CA MET A 327 -1.88 2.23 -20.72
C MET A 327 -1.98 3.75 -20.72
N GLY A 328 -3.16 4.23 -21.11
CA GLY A 328 -3.50 5.64 -20.99
C GLY A 328 -2.71 6.58 -21.89
N ILE A 329 -2.68 7.86 -21.49
CA ILE A 329 -2.03 8.92 -22.27
C ILE A 329 -0.54 9.03 -21.88
N PRO A 330 0.40 9.12 -22.85
CA PRO A 330 1.81 9.32 -22.58
C PRO A 330 2.05 10.44 -21.57
N LEU A 331 2.98 10.20 -20.64
CA LEU A 331 3.40 11.11 -19.56
C LEU A 331 2.30 11.50 -18.55
N LYS A 332 1.07 11.03 -18.73
CA LYS A 332 -0.07 11.31 -17.85
C LYS A 332 -0.62 10.06 -17.17
N ALA A 333 -0.42 8.90 -17.75
CA ALA A 333 -0.92 7.64 -17.22
C ALA A 333 -0.21 7.26 -15.92
N ASN A 334 -0.99 7.02 -14.87
CA ASN A 334 -0.52 6.52 -13.59
C ASN A 334 -1.43 5.37 -13.18
N VAL A 335 -1.28 4.24 -13.88
CA VAL A 335 -1.93 2.98 -13.53
C VAL A 335 -1.43 2.55 -12.18
N HIS A 336 -2.28 2.34 -11.18
CA HIS A 336 -1.86 2.06 -9.81
C HIS A 336 -2.05 0.60 -9.42
N ASP A 337 -3.28 0.10 -9.44
CA ASP A 337 -3.64 -1.29 -9.21
C ASP A 337 -4.41 -1.84 -10.42
N LEU A 338 -4.52 -3.17 -10.51
CA LEU A 338 -5.19 -3.89 -11.59
C LEU A 338 -5.93 -5.09 -11.02
N GLU A 339 -6.94 -5.57 -11.74
CA GLU A 339 -7.73 -6.74 -11.38
C GLU A 339 -8.23 -7.47 -12.64
N PRO A 340 -8.06 -8.80 -12.74
CA PRO A 340 -8.67 -9.60 -13.79
C PRO A 340 -10.17 -9.30 -14.00
N GLY A 341 -10.53 -9.13 -15.27
CA GLY A 341 -11.90 -8.93 -15.72
C GLY A 341 -12.64 -10.26 -15.95
N PRO A 342 -13.86 -10.20 -16.53
CA PRO A 342 -14.39 -11.32 -17.31
C PRO A 342 -13.34 -11.88 -18.30
N PRO A 343 -13.49 -13.13 -18.78
CA PRO A 343 -12.50 -13.76 -19.65
C PRO A 343 -12.06 -12.86 -20.82
N GLY A 344 -10.75 -12.63 -20.92
CA GLY A 344 -10.15 -11.81 -21.97
C GLY A 344 -10.00 -10.32 -21.65
N THR A 345 -10.41 -9.85 -20.46
CA THR A 345 -10.23 -8.45 -20.06
C THR A 345 -9.44 -8.29 -18.77
N MET A 346 -8.85 -7.10 -18.61
CA MET A 346 -8.12 -6.68 -17.42
C MET A 346 -8.55 -5.26 -17.07
N TYR A 347 -8.96 -5.03 -15.82
CA TYR A 347 -9.24 -3.68 -15.33
C TYR A 347 -8.03 -3.11 -14.62
N ALA A 348 -7.78 -1.82 -14.81
CA ALA A 348 -6.76 -1.12 -14.06
C ALA A 348 -7.24 0.28 -13.68
N VAL A 349 -6.80 0.80 -12.54
CA VAL A 349 -7.14 2.16 -12.12
C VAL A 349 -6.01 3.12 -12.47
N ASP A 350 -6.33 4.16 -13.23
CA ASP A 350 -5.40 5.22 -13.57
C ASP A 350 -5.66 6.46 -12.70
N MET A 351 -4.81 6.64 -11.69
CA MET A 351 -4.87 7.78 -10.78
C MET A 351 -4.70 9.12 -11.50
N GLY A 352 -3.86 9.16 -12.54
CA GLY A 352 -3.52 10.38 -13.28
C GLY A 352 -4.67 10.83 -14.17
N GLN A 353 -5.38 9.87 -14.77
CA GLN A 353 -6.57 10.14 -15.58
C GLN A 353 -7.87 10.21 -14.76
N GLY A 354 -7.85 9.75 -13.51
CA GLY A 354 -9.06 9.68 -12.68
C GLY A 354 -10.09 8.72 -13.25
N ALA A 355 -9.66 7.52 -13.65
CA ALA A 355 -10.50 6.56 -14.36
C ALA A 355 -10.20 5.10 -14.00
N ILE A 356 -11.16 4.22 -14.28
CA ILE A 356 -10.89 2.80 -14.55
C ILE A 356 -10.59 2.67 -16.05
N VAL A 357 -9.64 1.82 -16.40
CA VAL A 357 -9.28 1.48 -17.78
C VAL A 357 -9.47 -0.01 -17.94
N GLU A 358 -10.38 -0.42 -18.81
CA GLU A 358 -10.49 -1.79 -19.28
C GLU A 358 -9.52 -2.00 -20.42
N LEU A 359 -8.77 -3.11 -20.38
CA LEU A 359 -7.95 -3.62 -21.45
C LEU A 359 -8.57 -4.90 -21.98
N ASP A 360 -8.94 -4.91 -23.26
CA ASP A 360 -9.18 -6.13 -24.01
C ASP A 360 -7.83 -6.75 -24.38
N ILE A 361 -7.52 -7.90 -23.81
CA ILE A 361 -6.19 -8.53 -23.87
C ILE A 361 -5.89 -9.04 -25.29
N GLU A 362 -6.92 -9.46 -26.02
CA GLU A 362 -6.77 -10.04 -27.35
C GLU A 362 -6.48 -8.95 -28.39
N THR A 363 -7.29 -7.89 -28.40
CA THR A 363 -7.23 -6.81 -29.41
C THR A 363 -6.32 -5.66 -29.00
N GLY A 364 -5.91 -5.60 -27.74
CA GLY A 364 -5.22 -4.45 -27.15
C GLY A 364 -6.10 -3.20 -27.09
N GLN A 365 -7.42 -3.30 -27.18
CA GLN A 365 -8.30 -2.13 -27.04
C GLN A 365 -8.30 -1.65 -25.59
N ARG A 366 -8.27 -0.32 -25.37
CA ARG A 366 -8.47 0.25 -24.03
C ARG A 366 -9.73 1.10 -23.99
N THR A 367 -10.58 0.85 -23.02
CA THR A 367 -11.80 1.62 -22.77
C THR A 367 -11.67 2.35 -21.44
N VAL A 368 -11.79 3.68 -21.46
CA VAL A 368 -11.62 4.53 -20.27
C VAL A 368 -12.97 4.91 -19.68
N TYR A 369 -13.18 4.56 -18.41
CA TYR A 369 -14.36 4.88 -17.59
C TYR A 369 -13.98 5.94 -16.55
N ARG A 370 -14.26 7.21 -16.88
CA ARG A 370 -13.89 8.33 -16.00
C ARG A 370 -14.74 8.37 -14.75
N MET A 371 -14.09 8.64 -13.63
CA MET A 371 -14.77 8.87 -12.36
C MET A 371 -15.72 10.07 -12.46
N PRO A 372 -16.92 9.99 -11.84
CA PRO A 372 -17.86 11.11 -11.82
C PRO A 372 -17.26 12.37 -11.15
N PRO A 373 -17.79 13.58 -11.45
CA PRO A 373 -17.32 14.81 -10.82
C PRO A 373 -17.28 14.73 -9.29
N GLY A 374 -16.13 15.08 -8.70
CA GLY A 374 -15.90 15.03 -7.25
C GLY A 374 -15.25 13.74 -6.75
N ALA A 375 -15.37 12.63 -7.48
CA ALA A 375 -14.60 11.42 -7.23
C ALA A 375 -13.19 11.56 -7.85
N ARG A 376 -12.14 11.35 -7.06
CA ARG A 376 -10.75 11.63 -7.49
C ARG A 376 -9.77 10.58 -6.98
N ALA A 377 -8.72 10.36 -7.78
CA ALA A 377 -7.60 9.46 -7.49
C ALA A 377 -8.05 8.01 -7.18
N PRO A 378 -8.62 7.30 -8.17
CA PRO A 378 -8.89 5.86 -8.04
C PRO A 378 -7.57 5.12 -7.81
N HIS A 379 -7.48 4.37 -6.71
CA HIS A 379 -6.21 3.89 -6.16
C HIS A 379 -6.10 2.37 -6.17
N SER A 380 -7.04 1.68 -5.52
CA SER A 380 -7.13 0.22 -5.52
C SER A 380 -8.42 -0.22 -6.17
N ILE A 381 -8.45 -1.43 -6.75
CA ILE A 381 -9.59 -2.05 -7.42
C ILE A 381 -9.68 -3.53 -7.04
N GLU A 382 -10.87 -4.04 -6.76
CA GLU A 382 -11.13 -5.47 -6.49
C GLU A 382 -12.52 -5.86 -7.00
N PRO A 383 -12.75 -7.14 -7.35
CA PRO A 383 -14.08 -7.61 -7.70
C PRO A 383 -14.91 -7.86 -6.43
N ASP A 384 -16.21 -7.55 -6.46
CA ASP A 384 -17.18 -8.05 -5.49
C ASP A 384 -17.76 -9.41 -5.90
N ASN A 385 -18.41 -10.07 -4.94
CA ASN A 385 -18.99 -11.40 -5.14
C ASN A 385 -20.18 -11.41 -6.13
N ASP A 386 -20.64 -10.24 -6.59
CA ASP A 386 -21.72 -10.08 -7.57
C ASP A 386 -21.18 -9.74 -8.99
N GLY A 387 -19.84 -9.71 -9.17
CA GLY A 387 -19.18 -9.45 -10.46
C GLY A 387 -19.05 -7.97 -10.83
N ASN A 388 -19.13 -7.07 -9.85
CA ASN A 388 -18.81 -5.65 -10.00
C ASN A 388 -17.41 -5.37 -9.46
N TYR A 389 -16.87 -4.17 -9.68
CA TYR A 389 -15.55 -3.80 -9.19
C TYR A 389 -15.63 -2.62 -8.23
N TRP A 390 -15.03 -2.76 -7.05
CA TRP A 390 -14.93 -1.70 -6.05
C TRP A 390 -13.60 -0.98 -6.15
N VAL A 391 -13.64 0.35 -6.01
CA VAL A 391 -12.48 1.22 -6.15
C VAL A 391 -12.38 2.16 -4.96
N THR A 392 -11.20 2.29 -4.38
CA THR A 392 -10.90 3.34 -3.38
C THR A 392 -10.56 4.65 -4.10
N LEU A 393 -11.15 5.75 -3.66
CA LEU A 393 -10.91 7.09 -4.21
C LEU A 393 -10.17 7.93 -3.18
N CYS A 394 -8.85 7.72 -3.12
CA CYS A 394 -8.04 8.11 -1.98
C CYS A 394 -8.00 9.63 -1.75
N ALA A 395 -7.99 10.43 -2.81
CA ALA A 395 -7.92 11.89 -2.68
C ALA A 395 -9.27 12.53 -2.32
N SER A 396 -10.39 11.92 -2.70
CA SER A 396 -11.72 12.48 -2.43
C SER A 396 -12.40 11.88 -1.20
N GLY A 397 -11.92 10.74 -0.68
CA GLY A 397 -12.49 10.09 0.50
C GLY A 397 -13.77 9.31 0.22
N HIS A 398 -13.83 8.63 -0.92
CA HIS A 398 -15.00 7.87 -1.39
C HIS A 398 -14.64 6.43 -1.76
N MET A 399 -15.66 5.58 -1.83
CA MET A 399 -15.64 4.28 -2.50
C MET A 399 -16.45 4.38 -3.80
N GLY A 400 -15.96 3.77 -4.88
CA GLY A 400 -16.69 3.61 -6.14
C GLY A 400 -17.06 2.14 -6.36
N LYS A 401 -18.23 1.86 -6.92
CA LYS A 401 -18.60 0.54 -7.48
C LYS A 401 -18.85 0.72 -8.96
N PHE A 402 -18.10 0.00 -9.76
CA PHE A 402 -18.20 -0.07 -11.20
C PHE A 402 -18.92 -1.36 -11.59
N ASP A 403 -20.04 -1.24 -12.27
CA ASP A 403 -20.74 -2.36 -12.89
C ASP A 403 -20.24 -2.50 -14.34
N PRO A 404 -19.48 -3.56 -14.69
CA PRO A 404 -18.95 -3.71 -16.04
C PRO A 404 -20.04 -4.00 -17.08
N LYS A 405 -21.24 -4.47 -16.68
CA LYS A 405 -22.34 -4.78 -17.60
C LYS A 405 -23.10 -3.52 -18.01
N THR A 406 -23.37 -2.62 -17.05
CA THR A 406 -24.07 -1.36 -17.34
C THR A 406 -23.13 -0.20 -17.58
N THR A 407 -21.85 -0.35 -17.24
CA THR A 407 -20.80 0.67 -17.21
C THR A 407 -21.02 1.79 -16.20
N ASP A 408 -21.94 1.60 -15.25
CA ASP A 408 -22.25 2.60 -14.23
C ASP A 408 -21.19 2.63 -13.13
N ILE A 409 -20.84 3.83 -12.67
CA ILE A 409 -20.02 4.04 -11.48
C ILE A 409 -20.86 4.72 -10.41
N THR A 410 -21.13 4.00 -9.32
CA THR A 410 -21.80 4.55 -8.14
C THR A 410 -20.77 4.92 -7.08
N ILE A 411 -20.91 6.08 -6.47
CA ILE A 411 -19.98 6.61 -5.47
C ILE A 411 -20.65 6.60 -4.10
N TRP A 412 -19.93 6.19 -3.06
CA TRP A 412 -20.33 6.32 -1.65
C TRP A 412 -19.24 7.02 -0.85
N SER A 413 -19.62 7.58 0.30
CA SER A 413 -18.64 7.95 1.31
C SER A 413 -17.84 6.71 1.76
N SER A 414 -16.53 6.87 1.92
CA SER A 414 -15.69 5.83 2.54
C SER A 414 -15.56 5.98 4.05
N ALA A 415 -16.44 6.75 4.70
CA ALA A 415 -16.40 6.94 6.16
C ALA A 415 -17.70 6.52 6.80
N GLU A 416 -17.60 6.08 8.06
CA GLU A 416 -18.77 5.84 8.88
C GLU A 416 -19.52 7.16 9.17
N ALA A 417 -20.84 7.11 9.09
CA ALA A 417 -21.69 8.25 9.39
C ALA A 417 -21.49 8.70 10.85
N PRO A 418 -21.39 10.02 11.15
CA PRO A 418 -21.82 11.14 10.30
C PRO A 418 -20.71 11.79 9.48
N ALA A 419 -19.51 11.21 9.41
CA ALA A 419 -18.45 11.77 8.59
C ALA A 419 -18.89 11.80 7.12
N LYS A 420 -18.68 12.92 6.44
CA LYS A 420 -19.11 13.07 5.04
C LYS A 420 -18.24 12.25 4.11
N ASN A 421 -16.92 12.26 4.32
CA ASN A 421 -15.94 11.58 3.50
C ASN A 421 -14.87 10.93 4.40
N GLY A 422 -14.20 9.90 3.87
CA GLY A 422 -12.95 9.41 4.43
C GLY A 422 -11.82 10.41 4.26
N SER A 423 -10.66 10.07 4.83
CA SER A 423 -9.47 10.91 4.70
C SER A 423 -8.60 10.47 3.53
N TYR A 424 -8.34 9.16 3.42
CA TYR A 424 -7.54 8.54 2.37
C TYR A 424 -7.82 7.02 2.26
N PRO A 425 -9.02 6.58 1.81
CA PRO A 425 -9.27 5.16 1.58
C PRO A 425 -8.22 4.60 0.62
N HIS A 426 -7.59 3.50 0.98
CA HIS A 426 -6.34 3.04 0.35
C HIS A 426 -6.47 1.62 -0.21
N THR A 427 -6.00 0.60 0.49
CA THR A 427 -6.05 -0.79 -0.02
C THR A 427 -7.40 -1.37 0.36
N LEU A 428 -8.06 -2.04 -0.59
CA LEU A 428 -9.29 -2.77 -0.35
C LEU A 428 -9.10 -4.27 -0.66
N ARG A 429 -9.90 -5.13 -0.03
CA ARG A 429 -10.01 -6.57 -0.34
C ARG A 429 -11.44 -7.03 -0.13
N VAL A 430 -11.83 -8.07 -0.87
CA VAL A 430 -13.12 -8.74 -0.74
C VAL A 430 -12.88 -10.22 -0.48
N ASN A 431 -13.55 -10.78 0.52
CA ASN A 431 -13.50 -12.22 0.75
C ASN A 431 -14.53 -12.91 -0.16
N PRO A 432 -14.10 -13.75 -1.14
CA PRO A 432 -15.01 -14.42 -2.06
C PRO A 432 -15.93 -15.43 -1.36
N LYS A 433 -15.61 -15.82 -0.13
CA LYS A 433 -16.41 -16.74 0.69
C LYS A 433 -17.35 -16.02 1.68
N ASP A 434 -17.31 -14.70 1.76
CA ASP A 434 -18.21 -13.94 2.63
C ASP A 434 -19.62 -13.86 2.00
N PRO A 435 -20.67 -14.42 2.63
CA PRO A 435 -22.03 -14.38 2.10
C PRO A 435 -22.61 -12.97 2.02
N GLU A 436 -22.14 -12.03 2.85
CA GLU A 436 -22.56 -10.63 2.81
C GLU A 436 -21.77 -9.80 1.77
N GLY A 437 -20.64 -10.35 1.30
CA GLY A 437 -19.75 -9.73 0.33
C GLY A 437 -19.18 -8.39 0.82
N LEU A 438 -18.82 -8.29 2.09
CA LEU A 438 -18.32 -7.03 2.66
C LEU A 438 -17.03 -6.58 1.99
N ILE A 439 -16.95 -5.29 1.66
CA ILE A 439 -15.79 -4.69 1.02
C ILE A 439 -14.94 -4.03 2.11
N TRP A 440 -13.81 -4.64 2.46
CA TRP A 440 -12.92 -4.17 3.52
C TRP A 440 -11.85 -3.25 2.95
N TYR A 441 -11.52 -2.18 3.67
CA TYR A 441 -10.46 -1.26 3.23
C TYR A 441 -9.77 -0.54 4.38
N THR A 442 -8.50 -0.20 4.17
CA THR A 442 -7.76 0.74 5.04
C THR A 442 -8.10 2.16 4.65
N ASP A 443 -8.10 3.08 5.61
CA ASP A 443 -7.96 4.52 5.33
C ASP A 443 -6.59 4.94 5.84
N ALA A 444 -5.69 5.41 4.97
CA ALA A 444 -4.32 5.77 5.37
C ALA A 444 -4.26 7.11 6.13
N GLY A 445 -5.30 7.93 5.97
CA GLY A 445 -5.45 9.24 6.62
C GLY A 445 -6.24 9.18 7.93
N ARG A 446 -6.76 8.01 8.29
CA ARG A 446 -7.39 7.70 9.58
C ARG A 446 -6.63 6.52 10.17
N ASN A 447 -6.45 6.43 11.46
CA ASN A 447 -5.82 5.24 12.04
C ASN A 447 -6.84 4.09 12.12
N SER A 448 -7.44 3.70 10.97
CA SER A 448 -8.68 2.92 10.92
C SER A 448 -8.72 1.93 9.74
N VAL A 449 -9.45 0.84 9.96
CA VAL A 449 -9.93 -0.09 8.91
C VAL A 449 -11.45 0.03 8.85
N PHE A 450 -12.03 -0.15 7.68
CA PHE A 450 -13.46 -0.07 7.45
C PHE A 450 -13.96 -1.30 6.70
N TYR A 451 -15.26 -1.54 6.76
CA TYR A 451 -15.95 -2.20 5.65
C TYR A 451 -17.11 -1.35 5.14
N ILE A 452 -17.47 -1.54 3.88
CA ILE A 452 -18.74 -1.10 3.31
C ILE A 452 -19.54 -2.32 2.83
N HIS A 453 -20.82 -2.36 3.20
CA HIS A 453 -21.73 -3.38 2.70
C HIS A 453 -22.20 -3.02 1.28
N PRO A 454 -21.98 -3.89 0.28
CA PRO A 454 -22.12 -3.54 -1.13
C PRO A 454 -23.55 -3.23 -1.60
N LYS A 455 -24.58 -3.65 -0.84
CA LYS A 455 -26.01 -3.47 -1.20
C LYS A 455 -26.65 -2.31 -0.45
N THR A 456 -26.27 -2.10 0.81
CA THR A 456 -26.90 -1.09 1.68
C THR A 456 -26.09 0.21 1.75
N GLY A 457 -24.80 0.18 1.40
CA GLY A 457 -23.88 1.29 1.61
C GLY A 457 -23.61 1.57 3.11
N PHE A 458 -23.93 0.62 4.00
CA PHE A 458 -23.56 0.72 5.40
C PHE A 458 -22.03 0.64 5.52
N VAL A 459 -21.44 1.58 6.27
CA VAL A 459 -20.00 1.66 6.51
C VAL A 459 -19.78 1.58 8.00
N LYS A 460 -18.86 0.70 8.43
CA LYS A 460 -18.40 0.58 9.82
C LYS A 460 -16.92 0.92 9.92
N GLU A 461 -16.55 1.68 10.94
CA GLU A 461 -15.16 1.99 11.27
C GLU A 461 -14.64 1.11 12.42
N TYR A 462 -13.45 0.54 12.24
CA TYR A 462 -12.65 -0.09 13.29
C TYR A 462 -11.45 0.81 13.57
N HIS A 463 -11.47 1.46 14.74
CA HIS A 463 -10.37 2.29 15.21
C HIS A 463 -9.19 1.43 15.64
N LEU A 464 -8.07 1.53 14.94
CA LEU A 464 -6.87 0.75 15.24
C LEU A 464 -6.13 1.34 16.43
N LEU A 465 -5.24 0.55 17.03
CA LEU A 465 -4.52 0.97 18.23
C LEU A 465 -3.65 2.21 17.97
N GLU A 466 -3.71 3.17 18.89
CA GLU A 466 -2.82 4.32 18.92
C GLU A 466 -1.41 3.90 19.35
N LYS A 467 -0.44 4.80 19.13
CA LYS A 467 1.00 4.54 19.40
C LYS A 467 1.27 3.91 20.78
N ASN A 468 0.52 4.33 21.81
CA ASN A 468 0.71 3.93 23.20
C ASN A 468 -0.21 2.78 23.66
N GLN A 469 -1.05 2.22 22.79
CA GLN A 469 -2.02 1.19 23.15
C GLN A 469 -1.56 -0.23 22.79
N ALA A 470 -0.66 -0.40 21.82
CA ALA A 470 -0.16 -1.71 21.45
C ALA A 470 0.86 -2.25 22.48
N VAL A 471 0.65 -3.49 22.93
CA VAL A 471 1.56 -4.21 23.84
C VAL A 471 2.87 -4.45 23.08
N ALA A 472 4.01 -4.09 23.68
CA ALA A 472 5.35 -4.20 23.08
C ALA A 472 5.64 -3.20 21.93
N ALA A 473 4.88 -2.10 21.84
CA ALA A 473 5.02 -1.10 20.79
C ALA A 473 6.26 -0.19 20.88
N GLY A 474 7.20 -0.29 19.93
CA GLY A 474 8.19 0.76 19.69
C GLY A 474 7.65 1.93 18.85
N LYS A 475 8.37 3.06 18.78
CA LYS A 475 8.10 4.16 17.82
C LYS A 475 8.25 3.59 16.42
N GLY A 476 7.16 3.65 15.65
CA GLY A 476 7.24 3.64 14.19
C GLY A 476 8.16 4.75 13.67
N GLU A 477 8.34 4.80 12.37
CA GLU A 477 9.37 5.61 11.73
C GLU A 477 8.91 7.04 11.39
N SER A 478 7.60 7.33 11.46
CA SER A 478 7.04 8.65 11.14
C SER A 478 6.07 9.23 12.17
N ARG A 479 5.75 10.52 11.97
CA ARG A 479 4.60 11.21 12.56
C ARG A 479 3.30 10.81 11.85
N GLY A 480 2.98 9.53 11.85
CA GLY A 480 1.73 9.05 11.23
C GLY A 480 1.49 7.58 11.54
N LEU A 481 0.28 7.28 11.99
CA LEU A 481 -0.23 5.91 12.07
C LEU A 481 -0.94 5.67 10.75
N THR A 482 -0.21 5.21 9.75
CA THR A 482 -0.68 5.08 8.36
C THR A 482 -1.01 3.62 8.06
N PRO A 483 -2.26 3.17 8.22
CA PRO A 483 -2.72 1.90 7.67
C PRO A 483 -2.44 1.85 6.17
N TYR A 484 -2.04 0.68 5.68
CA TYR A 484 -1.59 0.53 4.30
C TYR A 484 -2.18 -0.72 3.65
N GLY A 485 -1.52 -1.87 3.80
CA GLY A 485 -2.01 -3.13 3.27
C GLY A 485 -3.16 -3.70 4.10
N LEU A 486 -4.01 -4.50 3.46
CA LEU A 486 -5.11 -5.23 4.08
C LEU A 486 -5.23 -6.58 3.39
N ASP A 487 -5.53 -7.64 4.15
CA ASP A 487 -5.91 -8.94 3.63
C ASP A 487 -6.79 -9.71 4.62
N PHE A 488 -7.45 -10.78 4.19
CA PHE A 488 -8.24 -11.65 5.06
C PHE A 488 -7.56 -13.01 5.24
N ALA A 489 -7.68 -13.56 6.45
CA ALA A 489 -7.22 -14.90 6.76
C ALA A 489 -8.33 -15.94 6.54
N PRO A 490 -7.98 -17.23 6.36
CA PRO A 490 -8.96 -18.31 6.22
C PRO A 490 -9.96 -18.44 7.39
N ASP A 491 -9.59 -17.96 8.59
CA ASP A 491 -10.46 -17.95 9.77
C ASP A 491 -11.47 -16.78 9.80
N GLY A 492 -11.43 -15.92 8.77
CA GLY A 492 -12.27 -14.73 8.62
C GLY A 492 -11.73 -13.49 9.35
N SER A 493 -10.57 -13.56 9.99
CA SER A 493 -9.92 -12.38 10.56
C SER A 493 -9.36 -11.47 9.48
N VAL A 494 -9.36 -10.17 9.74
CA VAL A 494 -8.84 -9.15 8.81
C VAL A 494 -7.48 -8.69 9.30
N TRP A 495 -6.47 -8.83 8.45
CA TRP A 495 -5.10 -8.39 8.70
C TRP A 495 -4.83 -7.05 8.04
N TYR A 496 -4.04 -6.22 8.70
CA TYR A 496 -3.62 -4.93 8.17
C TYR A 496 -2.15 -4.68 8.49
N SER A 497 -1.51 -3.82 7.71
CA SER A 497 -0.21 -3.25 8.04
C SER A 497 -0.33 -1.75 8.32
N LYS A 498 0.53 -1.25 9.20
CA LYS A 498 0.73 0.19 9.43
C LYS A 498 2.16 0.54 9.03
N LEU A 499 2.32 0.95 7.77
CA LEU A 499 3.60 1.21 7.14
C LEU A 499 4.51 2.11 7.98
N ASN A 500 4.01 3.30 8.34
CA ASN A 500 4.78 4.27 9.12
C ASN A 500 4.84 3.99 10.62
N ALA A 501 3.87 3.24 11.15
CA ALA A 501 3.85 2.86 12.56
C ALA A 501 4.75 1.64 12.85
N ASN A 502 5.24 0.98 11.80
CA ASN A 502 5.97 -0.27 11.85
C ASN A 502 5.20 -1.37 12.57
N ARG A 503 3.97 -1.66 12.12
CA ARG A 503 3.13 -2.71 12.71
C ARG A 503 2.43 -3.56 11.66
N ILE A 504 2.12 -4.78 12.04
CA ILE A 504 1.00 -5.54 11.47
C ILE A 504 -0.04 -5.74 12.57
N GLY A 505 -1.30 -5.89 12.19
CA GLY A 505 -2.37 -6.16 13.14
C GLY A 505 -3.46 -7.03 12.57
N ARG A 506 -4.28 -7.54 13.47
CA ARG A 506 -5.41 -8.42 13.21
C ARG A 506 -6.66 -7.84 13.86
N ILE A 507 -7.77 -7.94 13.15
CA ILE A 507 -9.12 -7.62 13.58
C ILE A 507 -9.94 -8.92 13.55
N ASP A 508 -10.60 -9.25 14.64
CA ASP A 508 -11.71 -10.19 14.67
C ASP A 508 -13.03 -9.46 14.36
N PRO A 509 -13.57 -9.58 13.14
CA PRO A 509 -14.78 -8.85 12.75
C PRO A 509 -16.04 -9.29 13.49
N LYS A 510 -16.00 -10.40 14.25
CA LYS A 510 -17.12 -10.88 15.07
C LYS A 510 -17.24 -10.10 16.38
N ALA A 511 -16.16 -9.46 16.83
CA ALA A 511 -16.18 -8.59 17.99
C ALA A 511 -16.74 -7.19 17.62
N PRO A 512 -17.54 -6.54 18.48
CA PRO A 512 -18.14 -5.24 18.18
C PRO A 512 -17.12 -4.19 17.73
N ASP A 513 -15.98 -4.11 18.41
CA ASP A 513 -14.87 -3.19 18.10
C ASP A 513 -13.64 -3.91 17.53
N GLY A 514 -13.81 -5.15 17.07
CA GLY A 514 -12.78 -5.86 16.31
C GLY A 514 -11.72 -6.64 17.09
N ASP A 515 -11.70 -6.60 18.44
CA ASP A 515 -10.67 -7.25 19.30
C ASP A 515 -9.24 -7.18 18.71
N ILE A 516 -8.77 -5.93 18.57
CA ILE A 516 -7.60 -5.60 17.75
C ILE A 516 -6.31 -5.99 18.49
N LYS A 517 -5.45 -6.74 17.78
CA LYS A 517 -4.10 -7.09 18.25
C LYS A 517 -3.05 -6.67 17.23
N GLU A 518 -1.92 -6.15 17.69
CA GLU A 518 -0.83 -5.69 16.83
C GLU A 518 0.54 -6.21 17.26
N TRP A 519 1.43 -6.41 16.29
CA TRP A 519 2.80 -6.87 16.46
C TRP A 519 3.79 -5.95 15.74
N ASN A 520 5.02 -5.86 16.28
CA ASN A 520 6.12 -5.21 15.57
C ASN A 520 6.86 -6.26 14.72
N PRO A 521 6.97 -6.05 13.40
CA PRO A 521 7.91 -6.82 12.61
C PRO A 521 9.36 -6.51 13.00
N PRO A 522 10.30 -7.47 12.87
CA PRO A 522 11.73 -7.28 13.11
C PRO A 522 12.44 -6.57 11.93
N PHE A 523 11.72 -5.71 11.22
CA PHE A 523 12.17 -4.92 10.07
C PHE A 523 11.34 -3.64 9.95
N ARG A 524 11.71 -2.71 9.07
CA ARG A 524 11.01 -1.44 8.84
C ARG A 524 10.09 -1.48 7.62
N GLY A 525 8.93 -0.85 7.80
CA GLY A 525 8.00 -0.51 6.74
C GLY A 525 7.20 -1.71 6.22
N PRO A 526 6.44 -2.44 7.07
CA PRO A 526 5.52 -3.46 6.59
C PRO A 526 4.51 -2.80 5.63
N ARG A 527 4.52 -3.20 4.36
CA ARG A 527 3.67 -2.59 3.31
C ARG A 527 2.50 -3.50 2.93
N ARG A 528 2.26 -3.81 1.66
CA ARG A 528 1.12 -4.67 1.25
C ARG A 528 1.48 -6.13 1.50
N HIS A 529 0.87 -6.71 2.53
CA HIS A 529 1.06 -8.10 2.96
C HIS A 529 -0.08 -8.95 2.41
N HIS A 530 0.12 -10.27 2.38
CA HIS A 530 -0.94 -11.26 2.16
C HIS A 530 -0.87 -12.39 3.18
N VAL A 531 -2.00 -13.04 3.42
CA VAL A 531 -2.14 -14.21 4.28
C VAL A 531 -2.30 -15.46 3.42
N ASP A 532 -1.48 -16.48 3.65
CA ASP A 532 -1.61 -17.75 2.93
C ASP A 532 -2.72 -18.66 3.48
N GLN A 533 -2.95 -19.78 2.80
CA GLN A 533 -3.99 -20.75 3.14
C GLN A 533 -3.78 -21.42 4.51
N ASP A 534 -2.56 -21.38 5.06
CA ASP A 534 -2.24 -21.91 6.39
C ASP A 534 -2.40 -20.84 7.50
N GLY A 535 -2.74 -19.61 7.12
CA GLY A 535 -2.87 -18.46 8.00
C GLY A 535 -1.54 -17.77 8.31
N ILE A 536 -0.47 -18.04 7.54
CA ILE A 536 0.83 -17.37 7.69
C ILE A 536 0.78 -16.02 6.96
N VAL A 537 1.28 -14.98 7.64
CA VAL A 537 1.28 -13.62 7.10
C VAL A 537 2.64 -13.33 6.46
N TRP A 538 2.64 -13.11 5.15
CA TRP A 538 3.82 -12.74 4.37
C TRP A 538 3.84 -11.23 4.15
N VAL A 539 4.94 -10.58 4.52
CA VAL A 539 5.01 -9.11 4.61
C VAL A 539 6.28 -8.59 3.93
N PRO A 540 6.19 -7.71 2.92
CA PRO A 540 7.35 -7.01 2.41
C PRO A 540 7.77 -5.91 3.39
N GLY A 541 9.04 -5.93 3.80
CA GLY A 541 9.67 -4.87 4.58
C GLY A 541 10.17 -3.77 3.66
N PHE A 542 9.31 -2.85 3.25
CA PHE A 542 9.59 -1.80 2.27
C PHE A 542 10.81 -0.92 2.63
N GLY A 543 10.96 -0.58 3.92
CA GLY A 543 12.10 0.22 4.38
C GLY A 543 13.38 -0.59 4.43
N SER A 544 13.32 -1.83 4.92
CA SER A 544 14.49 -2.70 5.13
C SER A 544 14.86 -3.55 3.92
N GLY A 545 14.03 -3.60 2.87
CA GLY A 545 14.25 -4.44 1.68
C GLY A 545 14.20 -5.94 1.92
N VAL A 546 13.44 -6.41 2.91
CA VAL A 546 13.37 -7.84 3.30
C VAL A 546 11.99 -8.45 3.02
N LEU A 547 11.92 -9.78 3.07
CA LEU A 547 10.66 -10.53 3.14
C LEU A 547 10.45 -11.09 4.55
N GLY A 548 9.34 -10.73 5.18
CA GLY A 548 8.92 -11.25 6.48
C GLY A 548 7.90 -12.37 6.34
N ARG A 549 8.05 -13.40 7.17
CA ARG A 549 7.08 -14.48 7.40
C ARG A 549 6.68 -14.46 8.87
N PHE A 550 5.40 -14.26 9.17
CA PHE A 550 4.86 -14.27 10.52
C PHE A 550 3.86 -15.41 10.70
N ASP A 551 4.08 -16.22 11.73
CA ASP A 551 3.13 -17.26 12.14
C ASP A 551 2.28 -16.72 13.32
N PRO A 552 0.99 -16.43 13.12
CA PRO A 552 0.12 -15.92 14.17
C PRO A 552 -0.14 -16.91 15.32
N LYS A 553 0.01 -18.22 15.09
CA LYS A 553 -0.22 -19.26 16.12
C LYS A 553 0.92 -19.28 17.13
N THR A 554 2.16 -19.10 16.64
CA THR A 554 3.36 -19.12 17.48
C THR A 554 3.91 -17.72 17.79
N GLU A 555 3.38 -16.69 17.13
CA GLU A 555 3.84 -15.30 17.16
C GLU A 555 5.33 -15.15 16.84
N LYS A 556 5.85 -15.99 15.94
CA LYS A 556 7.25 -16.01 15.52
C LYS A 556 7.43 -15.42 14.13
N TRP A 557 8.52 -14.68 13.98
CA TRP A 557 8.98 -14.14 12.72
C TRP A 557 10.12 -14.98 12.13
N THR A 558 10.13 -15.09 10.80
CA THR A 558 11.32 -15.39 10.01
C THR A 558 11.50 -14.26 9.02
N THR A 559 12.74 -13.78 8.86
CA THR A 559 13.05 -12.65 7.96
C THR A 559 14.11 -13.08 6.98
N TYR A 560 13.83 -12.88 5.70
CA TYR A 560 14.69 -13.23 4.59
C TYR A 560 15.27 -11.98 3.95
N ALA A 561 16.59 -11.94 3.80
CA ALA A 561 17.26 -10.90 3.03
C ALA A 561 16.93 -11.06 1.55
N LEU A 562 16.33 -10.06 0.92
CA LEU A 562 16.25 -10.04 -0.55
C LEU A 562 17.63 -9.69 -1.13
N PRO A 563 17.93 -10.06 -2.39
CA PRO A 563 19.12 -9.59 -3.07
C PRO A 563 19.20 -8.07 -3.02
N ASP A 564 20.32 -7.53 -2.54
CA ASP A 564 20.51 -6.08 -2.34
C ASP A 564 19.51 -5.44 -1.34
N TYR A 565 19.13 -6.15 -0.27
CA TYR A 565 18.10 -5.72 0.69
C TYR A 565 18.31 -4.30 1.25
N ASP A 566 19.56 -3.88 1.47
CA ASP A 566 19.86 -2.53 1.95
C ASP A 566 19.31 -1.44 1.00
N ASN A 567 19.18 -1.73 -0.29
CA ASN A 567 18.73 -0.78 -1.31
C ASN A 567 17.35 -1.06 -1.89
N GLN A 568 16.89 -2.31 -1.85
CA GLN A 568 15.58 -2.73 -2.35
C GLN A 568 14.41 -2.09 -1.60
N ILE A 569 13.30 -1.95 -2.31
CA ILE A 569 12.06 -1.34 -1.80
C ILE A 569 10.83 -2.18 -2.20
N PRO A 570 10.71 -3.44 -1.72
CA PRO A 570 9.62 -4.33 -2.13
C PRO A 570 8.26 -3.73 -1.74
N TYR A 571 7.37 -3.58 -2.73
CA TYR A 571 6.13 -2.82 -2.55
C TYR A 571 4.97 -3.67 -2.02
N ALA A 572 4.67 -4.74 -2.75
CA ALA A 572 3.63 -5.71 -2.46
C ALA A 572 4.14 -7.12 -2.74
N LEU A 573 3.35 -8.11 -2.32
CA LEU A 573 3.49 -9.50 -2.70
C LEU A 573 2.09 -10.10 -2.87
N ASN A 574 1.98 -11.23 -3.56
CA ASN A 574 0.77 -12.07 -3.55
C ASN A 574 1.20 -13.55 -3.60
N ILE A 575 0.30 -14.46 -3.26
CA ILE A 575 0.61 -15.88 -3.05
C ILE A 575 -0.24 -16.71 -4.01
N ASP A 576 0.41 -17.48 -4.88
CA ASP A 576 -0.32 -18.31 -5.83
C ASP A 576 -0.96 -19.53 -5.15
N ALA A 577 -1.86 -20.20 -5.87
CA ALA A 577 -2.55 -21.39 -5.38
C ALA A 577 -1.62 -22.56 -5.02
N LYS A 578 -0.33 -22.52 -5.41
CA LYS A 578 0.69 -23.53 -5.08
C LYS A 578 1.50 -23.14 -3.85
N GLY A 579 1.22 -21.98 -3.23
CA GLY A 579 1.92 -21.45 -2.06
C GLY A 579 3.25 -20.77 -2.40
N ILE A 580 3.46 -20.37 -3.66
CA ILE A 580 4.63 -19.59 -4.07
C ILE A 580 4.35 -18.11 -3.81
N VAL A 581 5.31 -17.43 -3.19
CA VAL A 581 5.20 -16.01 -2.86
C VAL A 581 5.83 -15.20 -3.99
N TRP A 582 5.01 -14.39 -4.66
CA TRP A 582 5.42 -13.49 -5.74
C TRP A 582 5.60 -12.08 -5.20
N ILE A 583 6.72 -11.42 -5.50
CA ILE A 583 7.16 -10.19 -4.82
C ILE A 583 7.47 -9.12 -5.86
N CYS A 584 6.95 -7.91 -5.65
CA CYS A 584 7.31 -6.74 -6.44
C CYS A 584 8.77 -6.33 -6.17
N GLY A 585 9.66 -6.54 -7.13
CA GLY A 585 11.06 -6.10 -7.11
C GLY A 585 11.22 -4.64 -7.55
N THR A 586 10.42 -3.75 -6.97
CA THR A 586 10.26 -2.35 -7.39
C THR A 586 11.57 -1.58 -7.47
N GLY A 587 12.59 -1.89 -6.66
CA GLY A 587 13.88 -1.19 -6.69
C GLY A 587 14.80 -1.59 -7.85
N ASN A 588 14.61 -2.79 -8.38
CA ASN A 588 15.51 -3.44 -9.33
C ASN A 588 14.85 -3.83 -10.65
N ASP A 589 13.61 -3.39 -10.88
CA ASP A 589 12.84 -3.67 -12.10
C ASP A 589 12.67 -5.19 -12.32
N THR A 590 12.29 -5.91 -11.25
CA THR A 590 12.09 -7.37 -11.27
C THR A 590 10.74 -7.78 -10.66
N ILE A 591 10.33 -9.02 -10.95
CA ILE A 591 9.36 -9.78 -10.14
C ILE A 591 10.08 -10.97 -9.52
N GLY A 592 9.96 -11.13 -8.21
CA GLY A 592 10.57 -12.22 -7.45
C GLY A 592 9.61 -13.40 -7.27
N ARG A 593 10.06 -14.61 -7.58
CA ARG A 593 9.35 -15.87 -7.30
C ARG A 593 10.04 -16.60 -6.16
N PHE A 594 9.47 -16.55 -4.96
CA PHE A 594 10.01 -17.19 -3.76
C PHE A 594 9.25 -18.47 -3.42
N ASP A 595 9.96 -19.59 -3.31
CA ASP A 595 9.41 -20.86 -2.83
C ASP A 595 9.69 -21.03 -1.34
N PRO A 596 8.67 -20.97 -0.45
CA PRO A 596 8.88 -21.10 0.99
C PRO A 596 9.45 -22.46 1.43
N LYS A 597 9.31 -23.51 0.62
CA LYS A 597 9.80 -24.86 0.96
C LYS A 597 11.30 -24.99 0.73
N THR A 598 11.81 -24.40 -0.35
CA THR A 598 13.25 -24.44 -0.67
C THR A 598 13.99 -23.19 -0.20
N GLU A 599 13.25 -22.14 0.15
CA GLU A 599 13.73 -20.80 0.49
C GLU A 599 14.55 -20.16 -0.63
N ARG A 600 14.24 -20.52 -1.88
CA ARG A 600 14.93 -20.00 -3.06
C ARG A 600 14.08 -18.96 -3.77
N LEU A 601 14.74 -17.88 -4.18
CA LEU A 601 14.19 -16.79 -4.96
C LEU A 601 14.73 -16.86 -6.39
N ILE A 602 13.82 -16.79 -7.36
CA ILE A 602 14.14 -16.56 -8.78
C ILE A 602 13.68 -15.14 -9.12
N GLU A 603 14.58 -14.30 -9.61
CA GLU A 603 14.23 -12.95 -10.07
C GLU A 603 14.01 -12.93 -11.59
N ILE A 604 12.86 -12.39 -12.01
CA ILE A 604 12.50 -12.22 -13.41
C ILE A 604 12.65 -10.74 -13.76
N PRO A 605 13.60 -10.35 -14.63
CA PRO A 605 13.81 -8.95 -15.00
C PRO A 605 12.70 -8.44 -15.93
N MET A 606 12.29 -7.20 -15.70
CA MET A 606 11.26 -6.52 -16.50
C MET A 606 11.83 -5.93 -17.80
N PRO A 607 11.03 -5.83 -18.88
CA PRO A 607 11.54 -5.33 -20.15
C PRO A 607 11.91 -3.85 -20.16
N THR A 608 11.23 -3.06 -19.36
CA THR A 608 11.48 -1.63 -19.22
C THR A 608 12.32 -1.38 -17.98
N ARG A 609 13.09 -0.29 -17.98
CA ARG A 609 13.72 0.24 -16.77
C ARG A 609 12.70 1.10 -16.04
N VAL A 610 12.88 1.23 -14.73
CA VAL A 610 12.01 2.01 -13.87
C VAL A 610 10.58 1.42 -13.88
N THR A 611 10.49 0.09 -13.88
CA THR A 611 9.24 -0.67 -13.82
C THR A 611 8.79 -0.70 -12.36
N PHE A 612 8.12 0.38 -11.94
CA PHE A 612 7.64 0.54 -10.58
C PHE A 612 6.43 -0.38 -10.34
N THR A 613 6.66 -1.63 -9.96
CA THR A 613 5.60 -2.62 -9.73
C THR A 613 4.91 -2.41 -8.38
N ARG A 614 3.57 -2.54 -8.33
CA ARG A 614 2.74 -2.23 -7.15
C ARG A 614 1.75 -3.29 -6.71
N GLU A 615 1.21 -4.06 -7.64
CA GLU A 615 0.18 -5.08 -7.38
C GLU A 615 0.51 -6.34 -8.17
N ILE A 616 0.13 -7.50 -7.64
CA ILE A 616 0.32 -8.79 -8.29
C ILE A 616 -0.98 -9.55 -8.27
N GLU A 617 -1.50 -9.89 -9.44
CA GLU A 617 -2.66 -10.75 -9.60
C GLU A 617 -2.35 -11.98 -10.45
N PHE A 618 -3.25 -12.97 -10.39
CA PHE A 618 -3.12 -14.22 -11.14
C PHE A 618 -4.32 -14.39 -12.07
N ASP A 619 -4.09 -14.81 -13.32
CA ASP A 619 -5.18 -15.29 -14.17
C ASP A 619 -5.49 -16.78 -13.92
N GLU A 620 -6.54 -17.28 -14.58
CA GLU A 620 -6.99 -18.67 -14.44
C GLU A 620 -5.92 -19.68 -14.87
N GLU A 621 -5.01 -19.31 -15.78
CA GLU A 621 -3.87 -20.11 -16.20
C GLU A 621 -2.70 -20.08 -15.21
N GLY A 622 -2.75 -19.20 -14.21
CA GLY A 622 -1.71 -18.98 -13.21
C GLY A 622 -0.54 -18.13 -13.71
N ASN A 623 -0.73 -17.34 -14.78
CA ASN A 623 0.21 -16.31 -15.18
C ASN A 623 0.13 -15.13 -14.21
N ILE A 624 1.22 -14.36 -14.17
CA ILE A 624 1.35 -13.24 -13.26
C ILE A 624 0.98 -11.95 -13.96
N TRP A 625 0.16 -11.13 -13.31
CA TRP A 625 -0.19 -9.79 -13.76
C TRP A 625 0.34 -8.75 -12.78
N THR A 626 0.96 -7.69 -13.29
CA THR A 626 1.43 -6.53 -12.51
C THR A 626 1.28 -5.27 -13.37
N CYS A 627 1.45 -4.10 -12.78
CA CYS A 627 1.50 -2.84 -13.50
C CYS A 627 2.85 -2.14 -13.32
N SER A 628 3.15 -1.19 -14.20
CA SER A 628 4.21 -0.19 -14.02
C SER A 628 3.59 1.15 -13.65
N SER A 629 3.93 1.64 -12.46
CA SER A 629 3.21 2.72 -11.79
C SER A 629 4.13 3.73 -11.11
N ASN A 630 4.89 4.47 -11.91
CA ASN A 630 5.74 5.53 -11.39
C ASN A 630 5.02 6.87 -11.46
N GLY A 631 4.86 7.54 -10.31
CA GLY A 631 4.38 8.90 -10.24
C GLY A 631 5.54 9.86 -9.94
N PRO A 632 6.03 10.68 -10.89
CA PRO A 632 5.48 10.95 -12.22
C PRO A 632 5.94 9.98 -13.32
N THR A 633 5.06 9.71 -14.29
CA THR A 633 5.27 8.76 -15.40
C THR A 633 6.52 9.06 -16.24
N ARG A 634 6.97 10.32 -16.27
CA ARG A 634 8.21 10.74 -16.95
C ARG A 634 9.48 10.02 -16.46
N HIS A 635 9.43 9.36 -15.31
CA HIS A 635 10.56 8.55 -14.84
C HIS A 635 10.60 7.17 -15.50
N ASN A 636 9.46 6.64 -15.97
CA ASN A 636 9.43 5.39 -16.72
C ASN A 636 10.24 5.54 -18.00
N GLU A 637 10.97 4.49 -18.40
CA GLU A 637 11.82 4.53 -19.60
C GLU A 637 11.05 4.98 -20.85
N ARG A 638 9.80 4.53 -21.01
CA ARG A 638 8.93 4.90 -22.14
C ARG A 638 8.03 6.11 -21.87
N GLY A 639 8.06 6.68 -20.66
CA GLY A 639 7.13 7.73 -20.27
C GLY A 639 5.66 7.27 -20.23
N ARG A 640 5.40 5.97 -20.08
CA ARG A 640 4.06 5.36 -20.09
C ARG A 640 3.88 4.43 -18.88
N GLY A 641 2.68 4.43 -18.30
CA GLY A 641 2.28 3.37 -17.38
C GLY A 641 1.85 2.15 -18.18
N SER A 642 1.98 0.96 -17.62
CA SER A 642 1.68 -0.28 -18.34
C SER A 642 1.02 -1.32 -17.45
N VAL A 643 0.29 -2.22 -18.09
CA VAL A 643 -0.09 -3.52 -17.51
C VAL A 643 0.82 -4.57 -18.12
N ILE A 644 1.30 -5.50 -17.30
CA ILE A 644 2.32 -6.50 -17.64
C ILE A 644 1.77 -7.88 -17.30
N ARG A 645 1.82 -8.81 -18.25
CA ARG A 645 1.56 -10.24 -18.06
C ARG A 645 2.86 -11.02 -18.20
N ILE A 646 3.17 -11.86 -17.23
CA ILE A 646 4.29 -12.81 -17.25
C ILE A 646 3.70 -14.22 -17.39
N GLU A 647 3.79 -14.76 -18.60
CA GLU A 647 3.43 -16.14 -18.89
C GLU A 647 4.54 -17.08 -18.38
N LEU A 648 4.14 -18.02 -17.51
CA LEU A 648 5.08 -18.94 -16.88
C LEU A 648 5.36 -20.16 -17.76
N PRO A 649 6.61 -20.65 -17.81
CA PRO A 649 6.90 -21.88 -18.54
C PRO A 649 6.20 -23.08 -17.87
N LYS A 650 5.89 -24.08 -18.68
CA LYS A 650 5.33 -25.35 -18.17
C LYS A 650 6.35 -26.05 -17.27
N GLY A 651 5.87 -26.62 -16.17
CA GLY A 651 6.69 -27.35 -15.20
C GLY A 651 7.12 -26.50 -13.99
N LYS A 652 8.02 -27.06 -13.18
CA LYS A 652 8.60 -26.39 -12.00
C LYS A 652 10.06 -26.05 -12.26
N PRO A 653 10.62 -25.00 -11.64
CA PRO A 653 12.06 -24.75 -11.64
C PRO A 653 12.85 -25.96 -11.12
N ALA A 654 14.14 -26.05 -11.46
CA ALA A 654 15.00 -27.04 -10.85
C ALA A 654 15.14 -26.79 -9.33
N ALA A 655 15.32 -27.85 -8.53
CA ALA A 655 15.27 -27.75 -7.07
C ALA A 655 16.33 -26.79 -6.46
N ASN A 656 17.46 -26.64 -7.14
CA ASN A 656 18.57 -25.76 -6.75
C ASN A 656 18.60 -24.44 -7.53
N GLU A 657 17.59 -24.14 -8.34
CA GLU A 657 17.53 -22.92 -9.14
C GLU A 657 17.25 -21.67 -8.30
N GLY A 658 17.71 -20.50 -8.75
CA GLY A 658 17.58 -19.24 -8.02
C GLY A 658 18.59 -19.09 -6.87
N VAL A 659 18.43 -18.07 -6.04
CA VAL A 659 19.30 -17.78 -4.89
C VAL A 659 18.61 -18.25 -3.62
N LYS A 660 19.29 -19.02 -2.77
CA LYS A 660 18.77 -19.33 -1.43
C LYS A 660 18.85 -18.09 -0.56
N LEU A 661 17.71 -17.60 -0.07
CA LEU A 661 17.68 -16.41 0.76
C LEU A 661 18.25 -16.70 2.15
N GLU A 662 19.08 -15.77 2.63
CA GLU A 662 19.60 -15.84 3.98
C GLU A 662 18.51 -15.44 4.98
N ARG A 663 18.33 -16.23 6.04
CA ARG A 663 17.54 -15.84 7.19
C ARG A 663 18.36 -14.90 8.06
N ILE A 664 17.90 -13.67 8.23
CA ILE A 664 18.64 -12.63 8.93
C ILE A 664 17.90 -12.12 10.17
N ILE A 665 18.67 -11.61 11.13
CA ILE A 665 18.17 -10.80 12.24
C ILE A 665 18.75 -9.41 12.05
N LEU A 666 17.89 -8.40 11.91
CA LEU A 666 18.35 -7.03 11.73
C LEU A 666 18.63 -6.41 13.12
N PRO A 667 19.91 -6.16 13.49
CA PRO A 667 20.30 -5.83 14.86
C PRO A 667 19.75 -4.48 15.37
N HIS A 668 19.38 -3.58 14.46
CA HIS A 668 18.82 -2.25 14.78
C HIS A 668 17.29 -2.22 14.83
N HIS A 669 16.64 -3.36 14.58
CA HIS A 669 15.19 -3.48 14.63
C HIS A 669 14.80 -4.16 15.92
N GLN A 670 13.94 -3.50 16.70
CA GLN A 670 13.42 -4.07 17.92
C GLN A 670 12.47 -5.21 17.55
N VAL A 671 12.93 -6.46 17.70
CA VAL A 671 12.01 -7.59 17.87
C VAL A 671 11.37 -7.39 19.23
N ALA A 672 10.17 -6.82 19.27
CA ALA A 672 9.45 -6.72 20.51
C ALA A 672 8.73 -8.04 20.81
N HIS A 673 9.52 -9.07 21.09
CA HIS A 673 9.26 -9.88 22.27
C HIS A 673 10.07 -9.21 23.38
N VAL A 674 9.39 -8.72 24.42
CA VAL A 674 9.93 -8.08 25.63
C VAL A 674 11.46 -8.23 25.75
N ARG A 675 12.23 -7.19 25.40
CA ARG A 675 13.67 -7.19 25.66
C ARG A 675 13.82 -7.28 27.19
N GLN A 676 14.31 -8.41 27.71
CA GLN A 676 14.83 -8.41 29.07
C GLN A 676 16.03 -7.46 29.07
N VAL A 677 15.83 -6.31 29.70
CA VAL A 677 16.90 -5.35 29.87
C VAL A 677 17.91 -5.96 30.84
N PRO A 678 19.22 -6.05 30.49
CA PRO A 678 20.22 -6.60 31.39
C PRO A 678 20.46 -5.63 32.56
N TRP A 679 19.63 -5.73 33.59
CA TRP A 679 19.64 -4.87 34.77
C TRP A 679 20.99 -4.90 35.51
N HIS A 680 21.77 -5.99 35.38
CA HIS A 680 23.10 -6.14 36.00
C HIS A 680 24.14 -5.09 35.59
N LYS A 681 23.88 -4.29 34.55
CA LYS A 681 24.78 -3.20 34.13
C LYS A 681 24.76 -1.96 35.03
N SER A 682 23.75 -1.82 35.91
CA SER A 682 23.73 -0.79 36.94
C SER A 682 24.07 -1.41 38.31
N PRO A 683 24.86 -0.72 39.16
CA PRO A 683 25.04 -1.10 40.57
C PRO A 683 23.73 -1.25 41.36
N HIS A 684 22.61 -0.72 40.83
CA HIS A 684 21.27 -0.80 41.42
C HIS A 684 20.27 -1.56 40.55
N GLY A 685 20.75 -2.46 39.68
CA GLY A 685 19.96 -3.19 38.68
C GLY A 685 18.66 -3.80 39.21
N GLU A 686 18.73 -4.61 40.27
CA GLU A 686 17.56 -5.28 40.85
C GLU A 686 16.53 -4.29 41.43
N LEU A 687 17.00 -3.18 41.99
CA LEU A 687 16.12 -2.12 42.48
C LEU A 687 15.42 -1.41 41.32
N LEU A 688 16.16 -1.06 40.27
CA LEU A 688 15.58 -0.41 39.09
C LEU A 688 14.58 -1.31 38.37
N LYS A 689 14.85 -2.62 38.31
CA LYS A 689 13.92 -3.66 37.83
C LYS A 689 12.62 -3.63 38.61
N LYS A 690 12.70 -3.58 39.95
CA LYS A 690 11.51 -3.46 40.81
C LYS A 690 10.76 -2.15 40.55
N ILE A 691 11.46 -1.01 40.45
CA ILE A 691 10.85 0.29 40.19
C ILE A 691 10.11 0.31 38.84
N ASP A 692 10.67 -0.34 37.80
CA ASP A 692 10.04 -0.35 36.49
C ASP A 692 8.73 -1.16 36.43
N THR A 693 8.55 -2.14 37.33
CA THR A 693 7.27 -2.86 37.48
C THR A 693 6.16 -2.04 38.13
N ILE A 694 6.47 -0.86 38.69
CA ILE A 694 5.47 0.00 39.35
C ILE A 694 4.54 0.61 38.28
N PRO A 695 3.21 0.54 38.46
CA PRO A 695 2.26 1.20 37.56
C PRO A 695 2.52 2.70 37.43
N ALA A 696 2.27 3.26 36.25
CA ALA A 696 2.37 4.71 36.07
C ALA A 696 1.44 5.45 37.06
N PRO A 697 1.88 6.56 37.68
CA PRO A 697 1.03 7.32 38.59
C PRO A 697 -0.25 7.78 37.88
N LYS A 698 -1.42 7.44 38.45
CA LYS A 698 -2.72 7.82 37.89
C LYS A 698 -2.88 9.35 37.94
N GLY A 699 -3.38 9.95 36.86
CA GLY A 699 -3.76 11.36 36.81
C GLY A 699 -2.65 12.36 36.43
N ILE A 700 -1.47 11.91 35.97
CA ILE A 700 -0.39 12.79 35.47
C ILE A 700 -0.33 12.72 33.94
N PRO A 701 -0.78 13.76 33.20
CA PRO A 701 -0.72 13.77 31.74
C PRO A 701 0.73 13.89 31.24
N VAL A 702 1.08 13.11 30.22
CA VAL A 702 2.41 13.10 29.58
C VAL A 702 2.57 14.31 28.65
N ASN A 703 2.65 15.54 29.21
CA ASN A 703 2.85 16.80 28.47
C ASN A 703 3.48 17.89 29.36
N LYS A 704 3.30 19.19 29.09
CA LYS A 704 3.85 20.32 29.90
C LYS A 704 3.54 20.22 31.40
N THR A 705 2.47 19.52 31.79
CA THR A 705 2.12 19.26 33.19
C THR A 705 3.10 18.32 33.89
N LEU A 706 3.73 17.39 33.17
CA LEU A 706 4.75 16.48 33.69
C LEU A 706 5.98 17.25 34.20
N ASP A 707 6.46 18.24 33.45
CA ASP A 707 7.61 19.06 33.85
C ASP A 707 7.30 19.91 35.09
N LYS A 708 6.07 20.44 35.19
CA LYS A 708 5.60 21.16 36.40
C LYS A 708 5.53 20.24 37.62
N HIS A 709 4.98 19.04 37.46
CA HIS A 709 4.91 18.03 38.53
C HIS A 709 6.32 17.60 38.96
N PHE A 710 7.19 17.31 37.98
CA PHE A 710 8.57 16.92 38.20
C PHE A 710 9.34 18.00 38.98
N LYS A 711 9.24 19.27 38.56
CA LYS A 711 9.85 20.41 39.25
C LYS A 711 9.31 20.59 40.67
N LYS A 712 7.99 20.51 40.86
CA LYS A 712 7.35 20.61 42.18
C LYS A 712 7.85 19.49 43.11
N ARG A 713 7.93 18.26 42.61
CA ARG A 713 8.36 17.11 43.37
C ARG A 713 9.85 17.16 43.71
N MET A 714 10.70 17.49 42.75
CA MET A 714 12.14 17.69 42.97
C MET A 714 12.42 18.82 43.97
N ALA A 715 11.62 19.89 43.99
CA ALA A 715 11.74 20.96 44.98
C ALA A 715 11.41 20.49 46.40
N SER A 716 10.49 19.52 46.55
CA SER A 716 10.13 18.94 47.85
C SER A 716 11.11 17.90 48.38
N PHE A 717 12.11 17.49 47.59
CA PHE A 717 13.08 16.48 48.01
C PHE A 717 14.18 17.08 48.88
N THR A 718 14.55 16.33 49.93
CA THR A 718 15.80 16.54 50.68
C THR A 718 17.02 16.34 49.76
N GLU A 719 18.18 16.87 50.16
CA GLU A 719 19.42 16.72 49.39
C GLU A 719 19.79 15.24 49.14
N LYS A 720 19.59 14.39 50.16
CA LYS A 720 19.79 12.94 50.08
C LYS A 720 18.89 12.28 49.04
N GLN A 721 17.61 12.67 48.97
CA GLN A 721 16.66 12.15 47.98
C GLN A 721 17.00 12.60 46.55
N ARG A 722 17.46 13.85 46.36
CA ARG A 722 17.91 14.34 45.05
C ARG A 722 19.14 13.58 44.54
N LYS A 723 20.11 13.30 45.42
CA LYS A 723 21.29 12.51 45.08
C LYS A 723 20.91 11.09 44.65
N ARG A 724 20.02 10.42 45.40
CA ARG A 724 19.48 9.10 45.05
C ARG A 724 18.76 9.09 43.71
N PHE A 725 17.95 10.12 43.44
CA PHE A 725 17.26 10.27 42.16
C PHE A 725 18.26 10.34 41.00
N GLN A 726 19.32 11.15 41.14
CA GLN A 726 20.37 11.25 40.11
C GLN A 726 21.11 9.92 39.91
N THR A 727 21.45 9.22 40.99
CA THR A 727 22.13 7.91 40.91
C THR A 727 21.27 6.85 40.21
N LEU A 728 19.99 6.73 40.57
CA LEU A 728 19.08 5.77 39.93
C LEU A 728 18.77 6.15 38.48
N ARG A 729 18.68 7.46 38.18
CA ARG A 729 18.52 7.96 36.82
C ARG A 729 19.72 7.60 35.93
N GLN A 730 20.95 7.85 36.41
CA GLN A 730 22.16 7.47 35.68
C GLN A 730 22.27 5.95 35.52
N GLY A 731 21.90 5.18 36.55
CA GLY A 731 21.81 3.73 36.46
C GLY A 731 20.81 3.26 35.40
N MET A 732 19.67 3.93 35.29
CA MET A 732 18.67 3.62 34.25
C MET A 732 19.19 3.94 32.85
N ASP A 733 19.94 5.03 32.69
CA ASP A 733 20.57 5.42 31.42
C ASP A 733 21.67 4.42 30.98
N LEU A 734 22.35 3.76 31.94
CA LEU A 734 23.34 2.70 31.67
C LEU A 734 22.70 1.35 31.30
N VAL A 735 21.51 1.08 31.83
CA VAL A 735 20.78 -0.17 31.64
C VAL A 735 20.09 -0.19 30.26
N ASP A 736 19.57 0.95 29.80
CA ASP A 736 19.01 1.10 28.46
C ASP A 736 19.26 2.51 27.88
N PRO A 737 20.40 2.72 27.18
CA PRO A 737 20.75 4.03 26.62
C PRO A 737 19.79 4.50 25.51
N ASP A 738 18.99 3.61 24.91
CA ASP A 738 18.06 3.93 23.82
C ASP A 738 16.58 3.97 24.27
N MET A 739 16.34 4.05 25.59
CA MET A 739 15.00 3.97 26.19
C MET A 739 14.00 5.02 25.65
N GLU A 740 12.85 4.54 25.17
CA GLU A 740 11.89 5.37 24.42
C GLU A 740 11.04 6.31 25.28
N ASN A 741 10.93 6.07 26.60
CA ASN A 741 10.12 6.86 27.55
C ASN A 741 10.90 7.21 28.83
N ARG A 742 12.12 7.76 28.68
CA ARG A 742 12.95 8.21 29.82
C ARG A 742 12.16 9.00 30.86
N GLY A 743 11.26 9.89 30.42
CA GLY A 743 10.42 10.70 31.32
C GLY A 743 9.49 9.89 32.22
N LEU A 744 8.95 8.76 31.76
CA LEU A 744 8.07 7.91 32.58
C LEU A 744 8.89 7.07 33.56
N SER A 745 10.01 6.50 33.11
CA SER A 745 10.92 5.74 33.98
C SER A 745 11.52 6.64 35.06
N TYR A 746 11.88 7.87 34.71
CA TYR A 746 12.30 8.89 35.68
C TYR A 746 11.16 9.29 36.61
N LEU A 747 9.92 9.40 36.12
CA LEU A 747 8.76 9.65 36.97
C LEU A 747 8.52 8.52 37.97
N LYS A 748 8.66 7.25 37.56
CA LYS A 748 8.58 6.09 38.47
C LYS A 748 9.68 6.14 39.54
N ILE A 749 10.93 6.45 39.15
CA ILE A 749 12.03 6.64 40.11
C ILE A 749 11.72 7.80 41.06
N LEU A 750 11.18 8.91 40.53
CA LEU A 750 10.80 10.09 41.31
C LEU A 750 9.72 9.75 42.33
N GLU A 751 8.61 9.15 41.93
CA GLU A 751 7.54 8.79 42.86
C GLU A 751 7.95 7.66 43.81
N TYR A 752 8.79 6.71 43.37
CA TYR A 752 9.35 5.70 44.25
C TYR A 752 10.16 6.31 45.41
N ILE A 753 11.05 7.27 45.12
CA ILE A 753 11.84 7.98 46.13
C ILE A 753 10.95 8.86 47.02
N HIS A 754 9.90 9.45 46.44
CA HIS A 754 8.95 10.25 47.22
C HIS A 754 8.23 9.41 48.28
N HIS A 755 7.84 8.18 47.93
CA HIS A 755 7.11 7.28 48.81
C HIS A 755 8.00 6.37 49.66
N ASN A 756 9.31 6.31 49.39
CA ASN A 756 10.26 5.48 50.13
C ASN A 756 11.45 6.32 50.58
N GLU A 757 11.48 6.66 51.86
CA GLU A 757 12.52 7.52 52.44
C GLU A 757 13.81 6.75 52.81
N LYS A 758 13.73 5.42 52.97
CA LYS A 758 14.87 4.58 53.36
C LYS A 758 15.77 4.22 52.20
#